data_AF-A0A832MGI4-F1
#
_entry.id   AF-A0A832MGI4-F1
#
_cell.length_a   1.000
_cell.length_b   1.000
_cell.length_c   1.000
_cell.angle_alpha   90.00
_cell.angle_beta   90.00
_cell.angle_gamma   90.00
#
_symmetry.space_group_name_H-M   'P 1'
#
loop_
_entity.id
_entity.type
_entity.pdbx_description
1 polymer ?
#
loop_
_entity_poly.entity_id
_entity_poly.type
_entity_poly.pdbx_seq_one_letter_code
_entity_poly.pdbx_strand_id
1 'polypeptide(L)'
;MSQRLSNRNVLLTNRIIAMLAWVCFSVSLPMFSVRCTAAPAADHPFILWTREEAAAIRRRIETEPWAREQYATMLRQTGLGQTFRNLFRFLVMGDESVIDAEKKYLVSLIGNDPRKFRGDTGGGRHYDQYLSVLRYDALYDRLSEVERRGLEDTCRDFIKHHCEEETLQFTRTSWLPNMQWPRPMTAHLMAVALRDEKLIRQCFNSRGGWKYYFDDYLADGQFYCEEFGKQYSMIGEMFLWCRGVERLGLNELGYGYTGRNGATMRRYIESIIAIGYPRTEIPGGLPHYPQITMGDARSSGFDGAPPYLFQKSIVVGYLPNGRGGNASWIAANMNGRDHKNAKVDKMLAPHWFELAHVKWPDAGFDYFLAQMRRPGEARYIPSLFWGCAPIDPAMVKPPPARSYLAHERGFAFLRAEESPAYWESPAPAVALQLASYYVHYAHDCFSLLGFHAFNRPIYLNRQISNGYGGGCPWTDSARGHCGVMVDNLQYELNDADPKRDHPHWPNPIGEVPTRHGFDALVKFVAARARPAGGNVSLDNRQPLASGTLSLELRREEKEVWPGVDLERALFLTREYLFDILHLASDRPRQYDWHVHALGRLIDAQLWRPTQFGLDQLYAMTNRAIARLLADPVEAERYALKDVHSLSVGDGAWSATIQQDCALSNVTESVLGKAWYDRRIGVRIHMLGESGTSVFAGRSPESRRAPGKEANKGDRSNLSNEIGGTTLIVRRRVPSTTFVALHEPFENATPCVREFRRINQSADAVAVAVTGNGFDDRLLYRYWPNFEQPVTVEGDGESFTFSDRAFVRIHADRVDVVGDLRAMRIKVSGRPSVVINGRPVTPVFESGMLVFSKQ
;
A
#
# COMPACT_ATOMS: atom_id res chain seq x y z
N MET A 1 25.16 16.75 -42.88
CA MET A 1 25.40 16.41 -44.31
C MET A 1 26.57 15.44 -44.33
N SER A 2 26.37 14.21 -44.81
CA SER A 2 26.76 13.72 -46.16
C SER A 2 28.26 13.36 -46.24
N GLN A 3 28.70 12.20 -46.75
CA GLN A 3 27.98 11.17 -47.55
C GLN A 3 28.49 9.73 -47.26
N ARG A 4 27.78 8.72 -47.78
CA ARG A 4 28.10 7.28 -47.66
C ARG A 4 28.97 6.79 -48.82
N LEU A 5 29.65 5.65 -48.63
CA LEU A 5 29.81 4.46 -49.50
C LEU A 5 30.93 3.58 -48.85
N SER A 6 31.00 2.25 -48.87
CA SER A 6 30.12 1.09 -49.09
C SER A 6 31.05 -0.13 -49.19
N ASN A 7 30.72 -1.29 -48.63
CA ASN A 7 31.19 -2.58 -49.17
C ASN A 7 30.32 -3.75 -48.69
N ARG A 8 30.37 -4.90 -49.38
CA ARG A 8 29.34 -5.95 -49.31
C ARG A 8 29.91 -7.35 -49.69
N ASN A 9 29.19 -8.40 -49.27
CA ASN A 9 29.20 -9.79 -49.79
C ASN A 9 30.34 -10.76 -49.41
N VAL A 10 30.02 -11.74 -48.54
CA VAL A 10 30.16 -13.21 -48.71
C VAL A 10 28.93 -13.79 -47.95
N LEU A 11 27.92 -14.49 -48.51
CA LEU A 11 27.85 -15.89 -49.02
C LEU A 11 28.27 -16.92 -47.92
N LEU A 12 27.70 -18.13 -47.71
CA LEU A 12 26.54 -18.91 -48.18
C LEU A 12 26.30 -20.02 -47.08
N THR A 13 25.22 -20.81 -46.90
CA THR A 13 23.93 -21.13 -47.57
C THR A 13 22.97 -21.74 -46.53
N ASN A 14 21.63 -21.63 -46.68
CA ASN A 14 20.69 -22.80 -46.69
C ASN A 14 19.19 -22.41 -46.77
N ARG A 15 18.42 -23.23 -47.49
CA ARG A 15 16.94 -23.28 -47.58
C ARG A 15 16.46 -24.56 -46.84
N ILE A 16 15.19 -25.03 -46.74
CA ILE A 16 13.89 -24.81 -47.41
C ILE A 16 12.78 -25.14 -46.35
N ILE A 17 11.58 -24.53 -46.33
CA ILE A 17 10.25 -25.14 -46.67
C ILE A 17 9.12 -24.17 -46.24
N ALA A 18 8.01 -24.11 -47.01
CA ALA A 18 6.67 -23.51 -46.73
C ALA A 18 6.64 -22.13 -46.03
N MET A 19 6.29 -20.98 -46.62
CA MET A 19 5.32 -20.66 -47.69
C MET A 19 3.83 -20.93 -47.35
N LEU A 20 3.18 -19.90 -46.80
CA LEU A 20 1.76 -19.56 -47.07
C LEU A 20 1.76 -18.11 -47.56
N ALA A 21 1.19 -17.84 -48.73
CA ALA A 21 1.25 -16.54 -49.38
C ALA A 21 0.00 -15.69 -49.06
N TRP A 22 0.21 -14.46 -48.59
CA TRP A 22 -0.87 -13.47 -48.45
C TRP A 22 -1.00 -12.68 -49.76
N VAL A 23 -2.14 -12.81 -50.44
CA VAL A 23 -2.44 -12.07 -51.66
C VAL A 23 -3.08 -10.74 -51.29
N CYS A 24 -2.39 -9.63 -51.57
CA CYS A 24 -2.93 -8.29 -51.36
C CYS A 24 -4.03 -7.95 -52.38
N PHE A 25 -5.27 -8.36 -52.09
CA PHE A 25 -6.44 -7.93 -52.86
C PHE A 25 -6.89 -6.54 -52.40
N SER A 26 -6.52 -5.51 -53.17
CA SER A 26 -6.93 -4.11 -52.94
C SER A 26 -8.41 -3.89 -53.30
N VAL A 27 -9.32 -4.43 -52.48
CA VAL A 27 -10.75 -4.19 -52.62
C VAL A 27 -11.10 -2.84 -52.00
N SER A 28 -11.39 -1.85 -52.84
CA SER A 28 -11.91 -0.54 -52.44
C SER A 28 -13.34 -0.66 -51.90
N LEU A 29 -13.49 -1.12 -50.66
CA LEU A 29 -14.76 -1.08 -49.95
C LEU A 29 -15.22 0.39 -49.81
N PRO A 30 -16.48 0.73 -50.15
CA PRO A 30 -16.98 2.06 -49.91
C PRO A 30 -17.00 2.36 -48.42
N MET A 31 -16.51 3.53 -48.02
CA MET A 31 -16.72 4.04 -46.66
C MET A 31 -18.20 4.35 -46.47
N PHE A 32 -18.97 3.35 -46.04
CA PHE A 32 -20.28 3.59 -45.45
C PHE A 32 -20.04 4.43 -44.19
N SER A 33 -20.35 5.73 -44.30
CA SER A 33 -20.47 6.61 -43.14
C SER A 33 -21.66 6.12 -42.32
N VAL A 34 -21.38 5.21 -41.39
CA VAL A 34 -22.32 4.81 -40.36
C VAL A 34 -22.58 6.04 -39.52
N ARG A 35 -23.67 6.75 -39.85
CA ARG A 35 -24.21 7.79 -38.99
C ARG A 35 -24.65 7.11 -37.70
N CYS A 36 -23.82 7.17 -36.68
CA CYS A 36 -24.22 6.86 -35.32
C CYS A 36 -25.36 7.82 -34.96
N THR A 37 -26.60 7.36 -35.12
CA THR A 37 -27.77 7.98 -34.51
C THR A 37 -27.51 8.03 -33.02
N ALA A 38 -27.46 9.24 -32.45
CA ALA A 38 -27.27 9.40 -31.01
C ALA A 38 -28.30 8.53 -30.28
N ALA A 39 -27.84 7.74 -29.30
CA ALA A 39 -28.73 6.94 -28.50
C ALA A 39 -29.75 7.86 -27.80
N PRO A 40 -31.02 7.45 -27.63
CA PRO A 40 -31.97 8.21 -26.84
C PRO A 40 -31.40 8.40 -25.43
N ALA A 41 -31.46 9.63 -24.92
CA ALA A 41 -30.93 9.96 -23.60
C ALA A 41 -31.62 9.11 -22.53
N ALA A 42 -30.84 8.54 -21.61
CA ALA A 42 -31.38 7.69 -20.55
C ALA A 42 -32.41 8.45 -19.70
N ASP A 43 -33.57 7.82 -19.45
CA ASP A 43 -34.59 8.35 -18.55
C ASP A 43 -34.37 7.91 -17.11
N HIS A 44 -34.80 8.76 -16.18
CA HIS A 44 -34.76 8.45 -14.74
C HIS A 44 -35.57 7.19 -14.41
N PRO A 45 -35.16 6.38 -13.42
CA PRO A 45 -33.83 6.36 -12.82
C PRO A 45 -32.79 5.76 -13.78
N PHE A 46 -31.56 6.26 -13.72
CA PHE A 46 -30.43 5.67 -14.46
C PHE A 46 -29.05 5.75 -13.77
N ILE A 47 -28.92 6.28 -12.55
CA ILE A 47 -27.60 6.35 -11.88
C ILE A 47 -27.33 5.07 -11.07
N LEU A 48 -28.26 4.66 -10.20
CA LEU A 48 -28.19 3.35 -9.53
C LEU A 48 -28.57 2.25 -10.52
N TRP A 49 -29.87 2.14 -10.78
CA TRP A 49 -30.48 1.11 -11.61
C TRP A 49 -31.22 1.76 -12.76
N THR A 50 -31.10 1.21 -13.97
CA THR A 50 -32.12 1.46 -15.00
C THR A 50 -33.40 0.70 -14.65
N ARG A 51 -34.53 1.07 -15.27
CA ARG A 51 -35.80 0.33 -15.09
C ARG A 51 -35.69 -1.15 -15.51
N GLU A 52 -34.84 -1.46 -16.50
CA GLU A 52 -34.53 -2.83 -16.93
C GLU A 52 -33.72 -3.59 -15.89
N GLU A 53 -32.65 -3.00 -15.34
CA GLU A 53 -31.86 -3.62 -14.26
C GLU A 53 -32.70 -3.86 -13.02
N ALA A 54 -33.56 -2.90 -12.64
CA ALA A 54 -34.48 -3.05 -11.53
C ALA A 54 -35.46 -4.22 -11.76
N ALA A 55 -36.05 -4.33 -12.95
CA ALA A 55 -36.91 -5.46 -13.31
C ALA A 55 -36.15 -6.81 -13.34
N ALA A 56 -34.87 -6.81 -13.75
CA ALA A 56 -34.02 -8.00 -13.74
C ALA A 56 -33.69 -8.44 -12.31
N ILE A 57 -33.26 -7.52 -11.43
CA ILE A 57 -32.98 -7.82 -10.01
C ILE A 57 -34.25 -8.30 -9.29
N ARG A 58 -35.40 -7.64 -9.53
CA ARG A 58 -36.70 -8.07 -9.00
C ARG A 58 -37.03 -9.50 -9.41
N ARG A 59 -36.91 -9.82 -10.69
CA ARG A 59 -37.15 -11.19 -11.21
C ARG A 59 -36.29 -12.21 -10.49
N ARG A 60 -35.01 -11.90 -10.22
CA ARG A 60 -34.10 -12.80 -9.48
C ARG A 60 -34.52 -13.00 -8.03
N ILE A 61 -35.03 -11.98 -7.34
CA ILE A 61 -35.62 -12.11 -5.98
C ILE A 61 -36.88 -12.99 -6.00
N GLU A 62 -37.68 -12.89 -7.06
CA GLU A 62 -38.87 -13.69 -7.27
C GLU A 62 -38.52 -15.16 -7.60
N THR A 63 -37.51 -15.44 -8.43
CA THR A 63 -37.17 -16.80 -8.91
C THR A 63 -36.04 -17.53 -8.17
N GLU A 64 -35.01 -16.84 -7.68
CA GLU A 64 -33.81 -17.45 -7.08
C GLU A 64 -33.89 -17.48 -5.53
N PRO A 65 -33.80 -18.66 -4.87
CA PRO A 65 -33.98 -18.76 -3.41
C PRO A 65 -33.01 -17.90 -2.59
N TRP A 66 -31.72 -17.87 -2.96
CA TRP A 66 -30.71 -17.07 -2.24
C TRP A 66 -30.98 -15.56 -2.36
N ALA A 67 -31.52 -15.10 -3.49
CA ALA A 67 -31.81 -13.68 -3.70
C ALA A 67 -33.01 -13.25 -2.85
N ARG A 68 -34.01 -14.13 -2.73
CA ARG A 68 -35.15 -13.97 -1.82
C ARG A 68 -34.71 -13.91 -0.35
N GLU A 69 -33.79 -14.79 0.05
CA GLU A 69 -33.22 -14.79 1.41
C GLU A 69 -32.34 -13.55 1.68
N GLN A 70 -31.53 -13.13 0.72
CA GLN A 70 -30.72 -11.91 0.82
C GLN A 70 -31.61 -10.66 0.89
N TYR A 71 -32.74 -10.63 0.17
CA TYR A 71 -33.73 -9.56 0.27
C TYR A 71 -34.38 -9.53 1.66
N ALA A 72 -34.83 -10.68 2.16
CA ALA A 72 -35.37 -10.80 3.52
C ALA A 72 -34.33 -10.42 4.60
N THR A 73 -33.04 -10.68 4.35
CA THR A 73 -31.92 -10.26 5.21
C THR A 73 -31.70 -8.75 5.15
N MET A 74 -31.75 -8.15 3.96
CA MET A 74 -31.65 -6.70 3.75
C MET A 74 -32.80 -5.95 4.46
N LEU A 75 -34.02 -6.47 4.44
CA LEU A 75 -35.16 -5.88 5.16
C LEU A 75 -34.98 -5.84 6.69
N ARG A 76 -34.11 -6.69 7.26
CA ARG A 76 -33.77 -6.70 8.70
C ARG A 76 -32.62 -5.74 9.06
N GLN A 77 -31.97 -5.11 8.07
CA GLN A 77 -30.83 -4.22 8.31
C GLN A 77 -31.26 -2.78 8.59
N THR A 78 -30.73 -2.21 9.68
CA THR A 78 -30.90 -0.81 10.08
C THR A 78 -29.55 -0.10 10.13
N GLY A 79 -29.55 1.23 10.27
CA GLY A 79 -28.31 2.03 10.29
C GLY A 79 -27.69 2.18 8.89
N LEU A 80 -26.35 2.13 8.80
CA LEU A 80 -25.58 2.47 7.60
C LEU A 80 -26.13 1.82 6.32
N GLY A 81 -26.21 2.58 5.23
CA GLY A 81 -26.76 2.16 3.94
C GLY A 81 -28.28 2.25 3.84
N GLN A 82 -28.98 2.88 4.81
CA GLN A 82 -30.45 2.92 4.82
C GLN A 82 -31.04 3.57 3.56
N THR A 83 -30.44 4.66 3.08
CA THR A 83 -30.88 5.34 1.85
C THR A 83 -30.89 4.37 0.67
N PHE A 84 -29.82 3.58 0.48
CA PHE A 84 -29.74 2.57 -0.57
C PHE A 84 -30.80 1.48 -0.43
N ARG A 85 -31.03 0.96 0.78
CA ARG A 85 -32.08 -0.03 1.05
C ARG A 85 -33.48 0.52 0.75
N ASN A 86 -33.75 1.78 1.07
CA ASN A 86 -35.03 2.43 0.81
C ASN A 86 -35.24 2.70 -0.70
N LEU A 87 -34.25 3.28 -1.39
CA LEU A 87 -34.34 3.48 -2.84
C LEU A 87 -34.46 2.15 -3.61
N PHE A 88 -33.82 1.08 -3.13
CA PHE A 88 -33.99 -0.27 -3.67
C PHE A 88 -35.41 -0.81 -3.46
N ARG A 89 -35.94 -0.73 -2.23
CA ARG A 89 -37.32 -1.15 -1.90
C ARG A 89 -38.33 -0.48 -2.83
N PHE A 90 -38.20 0.84 -3.04
CA PHE A 90 -39.04 1.55 -4.00
C PHE A 90 -38.81 1.09 -5.45
N LEU A 91 -37.61 1.29 -6.01
CA LEU A 91 -37.36 1.11 -7.45
C LEU A 91 -37.42 -0.34 -7.95
N VAL A 92 -36.98 -1.30 -7.13
CA VAL A 92 -36.89 -2.71 -7.52
C VAL A 92 -38.17 -3.46 -7.13
N MET A 93 -38.71 -3.21 -5.94
CA MET A 93 -39.82 -4.00 -5.40
C MET A 93 -41.20 -3.30 -5.52
N GLY A 94 -41.25 -2.00 -5.80
CA GLY A 94 -42.49 -1.22 -5.87
C GLY A 94 -43.04 -0.83 -4.50
N ASP A 95 -42.17 -0.76 -3.48
CA ASP A 95 -42.56 -0.46 -2.11
C ASP A 95 -42.67 1.06 -1.90
N GLU A 96 -43.90 1.59 -2.00
CA GLU A 96 -44.18 3.01 -1.79
C GLU A 96 -43.96 3.47 -0.32
N SER A 97 -43.91 2.54 0.65
CA SER A 97 -43.92 2.87 2.10
C SER A 97 -42.68 3.64 2.58
N VAL A 98 -41.64 3.76 1.76
CA VAL A 98 -40.40 4.47 2.07
C VAL A 98 -40.28 5.82 1.37
N ILE A 99 -41.15 6.12 0.40
CA ILE A 99 -41.02 7.31 -0.47
C ILE A 99 -41.13 8.60 0.34
N ASP A 100 -42.15 8.74 1.20
CA ASP A 100 -42.43 10.02 1.88
C ASP A 100 -41.25 10.50 2.73
N ALA A 101 -40.55 9.58 3.40
CA ALA A 101 -39.37 9.90 4.19
C ALA A 101 -38.20 10.37 3.31
N GLU A 102 -37.92 9.65 2.22
CA GLU A 102 -36.82 9.98 1.30
C GLU A 102 -37.10 11.24 0.47
N LYS A 103 -38.34 11.42 0.00
CA LYS A 103 -38.81 12.62 -0.69
C LYS A 103 -38.75 13.84 0.24
N LYS A 104 -39.26 13.74 1.47
CA LYS A 104 -39.17 14.81 2.48
C LYS A 104 -37.72 15.18 2.78
N TYR A 105 -36.81 14.20 2.81
CA TYR A 105 -35.38 14.45 2.99
C TYR A 105 -34.75 15.17 1.80
N LEU A 106 -35.10 14.77 0.58
CA LEU A 106 -34.66 15.40 -0.66
C LEU A 106 -35.16 16.83 -0.78
N VAL A 107 -36.47 17.07 -0.62
CA VAL A 107 -37.11 18.39 -0.80
C VAL A 107 -36.57 19.42 0.20
N SER A 108 -36.12 19.00 1.39
CA SER A 108 -35.43 19.89 2.34
C SER A 108 -34.01 20.33 1.94
N LEU A 109 -33.50 19.90 0.76
CA LEU A 109 -32.30 20.45 0.14
C LEU A 109 -32.59 21.75 -0.64
N ILE A 110 -33.83 22.00 -1.07
CA ILE A 110 -34.18 23.15 -1.93
C ILE A 110 -33.78 24.47 -1.27
N GLY A 111 -33.04 25.31 -2.01
CA GLY A 111 -32.56 26.61 -1.53
C GLY A 111 -31.40 26.53 -0.55
N ASN A 112 -30.78 25.37 -0.38
CA ASN A 112 -29.55 25.24 0.37
C ASN A 112 -28.38 25.94 -0.35
N ASP A 113 -27.70 26.85 0.36
CA ASP A 113 -26.52 27.54 -0.15
C ASP A 113 -25.22 26.78 0.23
N PRO A 114 -24.47 26.22 -0.74
CA PRO A 114 -23.24 25.48 -0.47
C PRO A 114 -22.16 26.34 0.22
N ARG A 115 -22.19 27.67 0.02
CA ARG A 115 -21.22 28.63 0.58
C ARG A 115 -21.43 28.84 2.08
N LYS A 116 -22.63 28.50 2.60
CA LYS A 116 -22.99 28.64 4.02
C LYS A 116 -22.70 27.38 4.85
N PHE A 117 -22.17 26.29 4.26
CA PHE A 117 -21.93 25.04 5.00
C PHE A 117 -20.77 25.13 6.01
N ARG A 118 -21.10 25.56 7.23
CA ARG A 118 -20.22 25.61 8.41
C ARG A 118 -20.28 24.32 9.24
N GLY A 119 -20.07 23.17 8.59
CA GLY A 119 -19.95 21.89 9.31
C GLY A 119 -18.75 21.89 10.27
N ASP A 120 -18.86 21.11 11.35
CA ASP A 120 -17.97 21.11 12.54
C ASP A 120 -16.47 20.87 12.23
N THR A 121 -16.15 20.41 11.01
CA THR A 121 -14.79 20.13 10.53
C THR A 121 -14.14 21.28 9.74
N GLY A 122 -14.79 22.44 9.66
CA GLY A 122 -14.10 23.72 9.42
C GLY A 122 -13.73 24.06 7.97
N GLY A 123 -14.72 24.20 7.07
CA GLY A 123 -14.51 24.97 5.84
C GLY A 123 -15.18 24.47 4.55
N GLY A 124 -16.40 23.92 4.59
CA GLY A 124 -17.19 23.61 3.39
C GLY A 124 -16.73 22.41 2.53
N ARG A 125 -15.46 21.99 2.58
CA ARG A 125 -14.90 20.99 1.65
C ARG A 125 -15.46 19.57 1.81
N HIS A 126 -15.87 19.22 3.04
CA HIS A 126 -16.54 17.97 3.39
C HIS A 126 -18.01 17.87 2.90
N TYR A 127 -18.51 18.89 2.19
CA TYR A 127 -19.94 18.98 1.90
C TYR A 127 -20.36 18.00 0.81
N ASP A 128 -21.28 17.10 1.14
CA ASP A 128 -21.58 15.91 0.35
C ASP A 128 -23.10 15.67 0.26
N GLN A 129 -23.63 15.62 -0.96
CA GLN A 129 -25.04 15.34 -1.24
C GLN A 129 -25.23 14.13 -2.14
N TYR A 130 -24.25 13.24 -2.33
CA TYR A 130 -24.40 12.18 -3.34
C TYR A 130 -25.65 11.32 -3.09
N LEU A 131 -25.98 11.02 -1.82
CA LEU A 131 -27.22 10.35 -1.44
C LEU A 131 -28.50 11.12 -1.84
N SER A 132 -28.47 12.46 -1.81
CA SER A 132 -29.56 13.32 -2.28
C SER A 132 -29.68 13.31 -3.81
N VAL A 133 -28.56 13.23 -4.53
CA VAL A 133 -28.58 13.02 -5.99
C VAL A 133 -29.25 11.70 -6.35
N LEU A 134 -28.92 10.62 -5.63
CA LEU A 134 -29.54 9.31 -5.84
C LEU A 134 -31.04 9.32 -5.52
N ARG A 135 -31.48 10.09 -4.51
CA ARG A 135 -32.91 10.34 -4.26
C ARG A 135 -33.57 11.08 -5.42
N TYR A 136 -32.92 12.08 -6.01
CA TYR A 136 -33.49 12.84 -7.14
C TYR A 136 -33.68 11.94 -8.38
N ASP A 137 -32.66 11.17 -8.75
CA ASP A 137 -32.72 10.22 -9.87
C ASP A 137 -33.79 9.15 -9.64
N ALA A 138 -33.87 8.60 -8.43
CA ALA A 138 -34.87 7.60 -8.07
C ALA A 138 -36.31 8.15 -8.02
N LEU A 139 -36.51 9.33 -7.45
CA LEU A 139 -37.82 9.88 -7.13
C LEU A 139 -38.34 10.88 -8.18
N TYR A 140 -37.67 11.02 -9.33
CA TYR A 140 -37.96 12.04 -10.34
C TYR A 140 -39.46 12.15 -10.72
N ASP A 141 -40.11 11.00 -10.95
CA ASP A 141 -41.55 10.89 -11.30
C ASP A 141 -42.49 11.21 -10.12
N ARG A 142 -41.99 11.14 -8.87
CA ARG A 142 -42.74 11.43 -7.63
C ARG A 142 -42.57 12.87 -7.16
N LEU A 143 -41.71 13.67 -7.81
CA LEU A 143 -41.58 15.11 -7.59
C LEU A 143 -42.64 15.87 -8.40
N SER A 144 -43.16 16.95 -7.83
CA SER A 144 -43.90 17.97 -8.59
C SER A 144 -42.95 18.83 -9.42
N GLU A 145 -43.48 19.57 -10.39
CA GLU A 145 -42.70 20.50 -11.23
C GLU A 145 -41.99 21.61 -10.41
N VAL A 146 -42.60 22.05 -9.31
CA VAL A 146 -42.01 23.04 -8.39
C VAL A 146 -40.87 22.42 -7.58
N GLU A 147 -41.05 21.19 -7.07
CA GLU A 147 -39.99 20.46 -6.36
C GLU A 147 -38.82 20.11 -7.28
N ARG A 148 -39.08 19.68 -8.52
CA ARG A 148 -38.05 19.43 -9.54
C ARG A 148 -37.22 20.69 -9.81
N ARG A 149 -37.85 21.81 -10.22
CA ARG A 149 -37.13 23.07 -10.46
C ARG A 149 -36.30 23.54 -9.25
N GLY A 150 -36.88 23.54 -8.05
CA GLY A 150 -36.16 23.95 -6.85
C GLY A 150 -34.94 23.09 -6.54
N LEU A 151 -34.98 21.78 -6.85
CA LEU A 151 -33.84 20.88 -6.72
C LEU A 151 -32.83 21.08 -7.86
N GLU A 152 -33.30 21.28 -9.10
CA GLU A 152 -32.46 21.56 -10.26
C GLU A 152 -31.66 22.86 -10.11
N ASP A 153 -32.32 23.94 -9.67
CA ASP A 153 -31.70 25.23 -9.37
C ASP A 153 -30.64 25.11 -8.26
N THR A 154 -30.96 24.35 -7.20
CA THR A 154 -30.01 24.09 -6.10
C THR A 154 -28.80 23.27 -6.57
N CYS A 155 -29.01 22.27 -7.44
CA CYS A 155 -27.94 21.49 -8.04
C CYS A 155 -27.06 22.37 -8.95
N ARG A 156 -27.67 23.26 -9.74
CA ARG A 156 -26.94 24.19 -10.63
C ARG A 156 -26.11 25.20 -9.84
N ASP A 157 -26.63 25.73 -8.72
CA ASP A 157 -25.87 26.61 -7.83
C ASP A 157 -24.70 25.87 -7.12
N PHE A 158 -24.90 24.62 -6.71
CA PHE A 158 -23.82 23.78 -6.17
C PHE A 158 -22.73 23.51 -7.21
N ILE A 159 -23.10 23.14 -8.44
CA ILE A 159 -22.16 22.91 -9.55
C ILE A 159 -21.38 24.18 -9.87
N LYS A 160 -22.07 25.33 -9.95
CA LYS A 160 -21.45 26.65 -10.14
C LYS A 160 -20.44 26.95 -9.03
N HIS A 161 -20.83 26.79 -7.76
CA HIS A 161 -19.94 27.03 -6.63
C HIS A 161 -18.65 26.18 -6.71
N HIS A 162 -18.76 24.91 -7.11
CA HIS A 162 -17.59 24.06 -7.30
C HIS A 162 -16.75 24.44 -8.54
N CYS A 163 -17.38 24.75 -9.68
CA CYS A 163 -16.67 24.84 -10.96
C CYS A 163 -16.20 26.26 -11.33
N GLU A 164 -16.83 27.29 -10.77
CA GLU A 164 -16.60 28.71 -11.14
C GLU A 164 -16.11 29.56 -9.97
N GLU A 165 -16.54 29.26 -8.74
CA GLU A 165 -16.22 30.05 -7.54
C GLU A 165 -15.05 29.47 -6.72
N GLU A 166 -14.72 28.19 -6.90
CA GLU A 166 -13.60 27.56 -6.19
C GLU A 166 -12.26 28.01 -6.79
N THR A 167 -11.55 28.85 -6.03
CA THR A 167 -10.29 29.47 -6.43
C THR A 167 -9.06 28.70 -5.97
N LEU A 168 -9.23 27.70 -5.10
CA LEU A 168 -8.15 26.77 -4.76
C LEU A 168 -7.59 26.12 -6.02
N GLN A 169 -6.26 26.07 -6.11
CA GLN A 169 -5.58 25.10 -6.94
C GLN A 169 -5.45 23.80 -6.12
N PHE A 170 -5.16 22.68 -6.78
CA PHE A 170 -4.82 21.43 -6.11
C PHE A 170 -3.50 20.92 -6.68
N THR A 171 -2.68 20.34 -5.81
CA THR A 171 -1.46 19.62 -6.19
C THR A 171 -1.56 18.19 -5.70
N ARG A 172 -0.66 17.32 -6.16
CA ARG A 172 -0.64 15.90 -5.73
C ARG A 172 -0.50 15.75 -4.21
N THR A 173 0.05 16.78 -3.57
CA THR A 173 0.51 16.78 -2.18
C THR A 173 -0.22 17.77 -1.27
N SER A 174 -0.95 18.76 -1.81
CA SER A 174 -1.88 19.62 -1.05
C SER A 174 -3.30 19.05 -0.97
N TRP A 175 -3.66 18.13 -1.88
CA TRP A 175 -5.02 17.61 -1.97
C TRP A 175 -5.24 16.41 -1.03
N LEU A 176 -6.34 16.49 -0.28
CA LEU A 176 -6.81 15.46 0.65
C LEU A 176 -8.14 14.90 0.11
N PRO A 177 -8.17 13.90 -0.79
CA PRO A 177 -9.40 13.52 -1.46
C PRO A 177 -10.45 12.97 -0.50
N ASN A 178 -10.01 12.29 0.55
CA ASN A 178 -10.82 11.87 1.70
C ASN A 178 -11.65 12.97 2.36
N MET A 179 -11.18 14.22 2.36
CA MET A 179 -11.79 15.37 3.02
C MET A 179 -12.35 16.41 2.03
N GLN A 180 -11.77 16.49 0.83
CA GLN A 180 -11.93 17.61 -0.09
C GLN A 180 -12.59 17.23 -1.43
N TRP A 181 -12.65 15.93 -1.74
CA TRP A 181 -13.31 15.40 -2.94
C TRP A 181 -14.83 15.06 -2.80
N PRO A 182 -15.45 14.95 -1.60
CA PRO A 182 -16.90 14.72 -1.49
C PRO A 182 -17.74 15.82 -2.18
N ARG A 183 -17.33 17.08 -2.07
CA ARG A 183 -17.99 18.22 -2.75
C ARG A 183 -17.82 18.17 -4.28
N PRO A 184 -16.61 18.05 -4.86
CA PRO A 184 -16.45 17.82 -6.30
C PRO A 184 -17.27 16.65 -6.84
N MET A 185 -17.22 15.48 -6.21
CA MET A 185 -17.98 14.30 -6.68
C MET A 185 -19.50 14.47 -6.53
N THR A 186 -19.96 15.22 -5.53
CA THR A 186 -21.36 15.64 -5.45
C THR A 186 -21.76 16.48 -6.65
N ALA A 187 -20.96 17.49 -7.03
CA ALA A 187 -21.24 18.30 -8.22
C ALA A 187 -21.21 17.47 -9.52
N HIS A 188 -20.27 16.54 -9.66
CA HIS A 188 -20.21 15.58 -10.77
C HIS A 188 -21.50 14.76 -10.88
N LEU A 189 -21.94 14.16 -9.78
CA LEU A 189 -23.16 13.35 -9.76
C LEU A 189 -24.43 14.20 -9.95
N MET A 190 -24.47 15.43 -9.43
CA MET A 190 -25.54 16.39 -9.73
C MET A 190 -25.61 16.70 -11.22
N ALA A 191 -24.48 16.95 -11.89
CA ALA A 191 -24.46 17.23 -13.33
C ALA A 191 -24.97 16.03 -14.15
N VAL A 192 -24.60 14.80 -13.75
CA VAL A 192 -25.17 13.56 -14.31
C VAL A 192 -26.69 13.52 -14.12
N ALA A 193 -27.18 13.74 -12.91
CA ALA A 193 -28.62 13.70 -12.62
C ALA A 193 -29.43 14.80 -13.33
N LEU A 194 -28.82 15.95 -13.64
CA LEU A 194 -29.43 16.98 -14.49
C LEU A 194 -29.47 16.59 -15.98
N ARG A 195 -28.81 15.49 -16.38
CA ARG A 195 -28.61 15.03 -17.78
C ARG A 195 -27.99 16.12 -18.67
N ASP A 196 -27.20 17.01 -18.06
CA ASP A 196 -26.68 18.23 -18.69
C ASP A 196 -25.22 18.01 -19.12
N GLU A 197 -25.01 17.59 -20.37
CA GLU A 197 -23.67 17.29 -20.90
C GLU A 197 -22.67 18.44 -20.71
N LYS A 198 -23.13 19.70 -20.82
CA LYS A 198 -22.28 20.87 -20.62
C LYS A 198 -21.79 20.93 -19.17
N LEU A 199 -22.68 20.75 -18.19
CA LEU A 199 -22.28 20.69 -16.78
C LEU A 199 -21.44 19.45 -16.47
N ILE A 200 -21.73 18.29 -17.07
CA ILE A 200 -20.93 17.06 -16.91
C ILE A 200 -19.48 17.31 -17.38
N ARG A 201 -19.30 17.91 -18.56
CA ARG A 201 -17.97 18.27 -19.09
C ARG A 201 -17.31 19.42 -18.31
N GLN A 202 -18.09 20.35 -17.75
CA GLN A 202 -17.57 21.42 -16.87
C GLN A 202 -17.05 20.85 -15.53
N CYS A 203 -17.80 19.94 -14.90
CA CYS A 203 -17.35 19.22 -13.71
C CYS A 203 -16.11 18.36 -13.97
N PHE A 204 -16.12 17.55 -15.03
CA PHE A 204 -14.99 16.70 -15.40
C PHE A 204 -13.66 17.48 -15.55
N ASN A 205 -13.71 18.69 -16.11
CA ASN A 205 -12.56 19.59 -16.28
C ASN A 205 -12.32 20.55 -15.09
N SER A 206 -13.06 20.43 -13.98
CA SER A 206 -12.91 21.34 -12.83
C SER A 206 -11.60 21.10 -12.06
N ARG A 207 -11.22 22.07 -11.22
CA ARG A 207 -10.09 21.93 -10.29
C ARG A 207 -10.45 20.89 -9.23
N GLY A 208 -9.68 19.80 -9.14
CA GLY A 208 -10.04 18.66 -8.30
C GLY A 208 -11.19 17.82 -8.87
N GLY A 209 -11.58 18.03 -10.13
CA GLY A 209 -12.53 17.21 -10.85
C GLY A 209 -11.92 15.90 -11.36
N TRP A 210 -12.74 15.09 -12.04
CA TRP A 210 -12.37 13.76 -12.50
C TRP A 210 -11.09 13.73 -13.33
N LYS A 211 -10.94 14.65 -14.31
CA LYS A 211 -9.77 14.71 -15.19
C LYS A 211 -8.48 14.89 -14.39
N TYR A 212 -8.47 15.86 -13.47
CA TYR A 212 -7.32 16.13 -12.59
C TYR A 212 -6.97 14.93 -11.69
N TYR A 213 -7.96 14.19 -11.19
CA TYR A 213 -7.70 13.01 -10.38
C TYR A 213 -6.87 11.94 -11.12
N PHE A 214 -7.21 11.67 -12.38
CA PHE A 214 -6.55 10.66 -13.21
C PHE A 214 -5.32 11.19 -13.98
N ASP A 215 -5.21 12.49 -14.24
CA ASP A 215 -4.02 13.09 -14.89
C ASP A 215 -2.89 13.42 -13.91
N ASP A 216 -3.23 14.02 -12.77
CA ASP A 216 -2.27 14.68 -11.88
C ASP A 216 -2.14 13.94 -10.53
N TYR A 217 -3.26 13.55 -9.92
CA TYR A 217 -3.22 13.02 -8.55
C TYR A 217 -2.75 11.56 -8.46
N LEU A 218 -3.23 10.65 -9.31
CA LEU A 218 -2.82 9.24 -9.26
C LEU A 218 -1.39 9.04 -9.76
N ALA A 219 -0.50 8.62 -8.86
CA ALA A 219 0.88 8.28 -9.18
C ALA A 219 1.00 6.94 -9.93
N ASP A 220 1.99 6.85 -10.83
CA ASP A 220 2.31 5.67 -11.66
C ASP A 220 1.09 5.17 -12.47
N GLY A 221 0.12 6.06 -12.70
CA GLY A 221 -1.16 5.77 -13.34
C GLY A 221 -2.13 4.90 -12.54
N GLN A 222 -1.96 4.72 -11.22
CA GLN A 222 -2.89 3.91 -10.43
C GLN A 222 -2.92 4.17 -8.92
N PHE A 223 -1.85 4.68 -8.30
CA PHE A 223 -1.74 4.71 -6.84
C PHE A 223 -2.27 5.99 -6.21
N TYR A 224 -3.03 5.83 -5.13
CA TYR A 224 -3.52 6.90 -4.27
C TYR A 224 -2.37 7.64 -3.58
N CYS A 225 -2.28 8.97 -3.69
CA CYS A 225 -1.15 9.76 -3.18
C CYS A 225 -1.26 10.24 -1.72
N GLU A 226 -2.36 9.94 -1.05
CA GLU A 226 -2.44 9.87 0.42
C GLU A 226 -2.03 8.46 0.88
N GLU A 227 -1.89 8.21 2.18
CA GLU A 227 -1.75 6.83 2.68
C GLU A 227 -2.85 5.90 2.15
N PHE A 228 -2.48 4.68 1.73
CA PHE A 228 -3.43 3.67 1.24
C PHE A 228 -4.50 3.31 2.28
N GLY A 229 -4.22 3.57 3.57
CA GLY A 229 -5.18 3.43 4.66
C GLY A 229 -6.42 4.33 4.59
N LYS A 230 -6.45 5.32 3.68
CA LYS A 230 -7.58 6.23 3.40
C LYS A 230 -8.16 6.12 1.99
N GLN A 231 -7.69 5.15 1.19
CA GLN A 231 -8.20 4.80 -0.15
C GLN A 231 -9.59 4.09 -0.07
N TYR A 232 -10.54 4.69 0.65
CA TYR A 232 -11.91 4.20 0.84
C TYR A 232 -12.99 5.27 0.66
N SER A 233 -12.60 6.53 0.53
CA SER A 233 -13.47 7.68 0.76
C SER A 233 -14.54 7.91 -0.30
N MET A 234 -14.22 7.68 -1.58
CA MET A 234 -15.03 8.11 -2.73
C MET A 234 -15.19 7.06 -3.85
N ILE A 235 -14.64 5.85 -3.69
CA ILE A 235 -14.61 4.83 -4.78
C ILE A 235 -16.02 4.44 -5.25
N GLY A 236 -16.99 4.37 -4.34
CA GLY A 236 -18.37 4.05 -4.69
C GLY A 236 -19.00 5.12 -5.58
N GLU A 237 -18.79 6.39 -5.23
CA GLU A 237 -19.25 7.57 -5.97
C GLU A 237 -18.58 7.69 -7.34
N MET A 238 -17.32 7.26 -7.45
CA MET A 238 -16.64 7.15 -8.74
C MET A 238 -17.29 6.10 -9.65
N PHE A 239 -17.66 4.92 -9.11
CA PHE A 239 -18.42 3.94 -9.86
C PHE A 239 -19.81 4.46 -10.28
N LEU A 240 -20.49 5.22 -9.41
CA LEU A 240 -21.78 5.85 -9.73
C LEU A 240 -21.64 6.89 -10.85
N TRP A 241 -20.57 7.70 -10.85
CA TRP A 241 -20.25 8.61 -11.95
C TRP A 241 -20.03 7.83 -13.24
N CYS A 242 -19.16 6.80 -13.23
CA CYS A 242 -18.88 5.98 -14.40
C CYS A 242 -20.14 5.34 -15.00
N ARG A 243 -21.01 4.73 -14.18
CA ARG A 243 -22.29 4.15 -14.64
C ARG A 243 -23.21 5.22 -15.22
N GLY A 244 -23.32 6.38 -14.55
CA GLY A 244 -24.16 7.48 -14.98
C GLY A 244 -23.75 8.07 -16.33
N VAL A 245 -22.47 8.41 -16.52
CA VAL A 245 -21.98 8.95 -17.80
C VAL A 245 -21.98 7.90 -18.91
N GLU A 246 -21.67 6.63 -18.61
CA GLU A 246 -21.76 5.54 -19.60
C GLU A 246 -23.19 5.36 -20.14
N ARG A 247 -24.21 5.44 -19.28
CA ARG A 247 -25.62 5.35 -19.67
C ARG A 247 -26.13 6.58 -20.43
N LEU A 248 -25.48 7.73 -20.28
CA LEU A 248 -25.72 8.92 -21.11
C LEU A 248 -24.91 8.92 -22.42
N GLY A 249 -24.17 7.84 -22.72
CA GLY A 249 -23.32 7.74 -23.91
C GLY A 249 -21.96 8.46 -23.80
N LEU A 250 -21.65 9.02 -22.62
CA LEU A 250 -20.48 9.85 -22.31
C LEU A 250 -19.37 9.04 -21.62
N ASN A 251 -19.15 7.79 -22.04
CA ASN A 251 -18.25 6.86 -21.36
C ASN A 251 -16.76 7.28 -21.44
N GLU A 252 -16.39 8.16 -22.37
CA GLU A 252 -15.05 8.76 -22.46
C GLU A 252 -14.72 9.66 -21.26
N LEU A 253 -15.73 10.05 -20.48
CA LEU A 253 -15.60 10.76 -19.20
C LEU A 253 -15.64 9.82 -17.97
N GLY A 254 -15.95 8.53 -18.19
CA GLY A 254 -16.22 7.52 -17.17
C GLY A 254 -15.22 6.37 -17.22
N TYR A 255 -15.72 5.15 -17.46
CA TYR A 255 -14.86 3.95 -17.51
C TYR A 255 -13.89 3.96 -18.70
N GLY A 256 -14.26 4.63 -19.79
CA GLY A 256 -13.42 4.82 -20.97
C GLY A 256 -12.35 5.91 -20.81
N TYR A 257 -12.37 6.70 -19.72
CA TYR A 257 -11.34 7.71 -19.53
C TYR A 257 -9.98 7.10 -19.20
N THR A 258 -8.96 7.53 -19.93
CA THR A 258 -7.54 7.26 -19.64
C THR A 258 -6.84 8.59 -19.41
N GLY A 259 -6.40 8.84 -18.17
CA GLY A 259 -5.57 9.98 -17.82
C GLY A 259 -4.17 9.88 -18.42
N ARG A 260 -3.47 11.01 -18.52
CA ARG A 260 -2.21 11.19 -19.26
C ARG A 260 -1.08 10.22 -18.86
N ASN A 261 -1.02 9.79 -17.59
CA ASN A 261 -0.06 8.78 -17.10
C ASN A 261 -0.61 7.33 -17.23
N GLY A 262 -1.56 7.10 -18.15
CA GLY A 262 -2.21 5.81 -18.37
C GLY A 262 -3.20 5.39 -17.26
N ALA A 263 -3.73 6.35 -16.50
CA ALA A 263 -4.59 6.06 -15.35
C ALA A 263 -6.04 5.82 -15.75
N THR A 264 -6.67 4.78 -15.22
CA THR A 264 -8.08 4.43 -15.51
C THR A 264 -8.80 4.03 -14.24
N MET A 265 -10.15 4.09 -14.25
CA MET A 265 -10.95 3.61 -13.12
C MET A 265 -10.64 2.13 -12.79
N ARG A 266 -10.37 1.30 -13.81
CA ARG A 266 -9.93 -0.09 -13.63
C ARG A 266 -8.62 -0.17 -12.86
N ARG A 267 -7.57 0.49 -13.33
CA ARG A 267 -6.25 0.47 -12.67
C ARG A 267 -6.29 1.02 -11.24
N TYR A 268 -7.13 2.01 -10.98
CA TYR A 268 -7.30 2.57 -9.64
C TYR A 268 -7.95 1.59 -8.65
N ILE A 269 -8.96 0.81 -9.06
CA ILE A 269 -9.51 -0.25 -8.19
C ILE A 269 -8.60 -1.48 -8.10
N GLU A 270 -7.91 -1.85 -9.19
CA GLU A 270 -6.86 -2.87 -9.20
C GLU A 270 -5.67 -2.47 -8.30
N SER A 271 -5.43 -1.17 -8.06
CA SER A 271 -4.34 -0.69 -7.20
C SER A 271 -4.45 -1.23 -5.77
N ILE A 272 -5.66 -1.46 -5.25
CA ILE A 272 -5.90 -2.04 -3.91
C ILE A 272 -5.37 -3.48 -3.85
N ILE A 273 -5.52 -4.23 -4.94
CA ILE A 273 -4.96 -5.57 -5.09
C ILE A 273 -3.44 -5.49 -5.32
N ALA A 274 -2.96 -4.53 -6.12
CA ALA A 274 -1.54 -4.36 -6.41
C ALA A 274 -0.70 -4.12 -5.13
N ILE A 275 -1.25 -3.46 -4.10
CA ILE A 275 -0.61 -3.26 -2.79
C ILE A 275 -0.84 -4.40 -1.77
N GLY A 276 -1.43 -5.53 -2.16
CA GLY A 276 -1.69 -6.67 -1.27
C GLY A 276 -0.47 -7.51 -0.90
N TYR A 277 -0.39 -7.94 0.36
CA TYR A 277 0.51 -9.00 0.85
C TYR A 277 -0.11 -10.39 0.64
N PRO A 278 0.66 -11.50 0.72
CA PRO A 278 0.06 -12.85 0.71
C PRO A 278 -0.85 -13.05 1.93
N ARG A 279 -1.77 -14.02 1.87
CA ARG A 279 -2.74 -14.27 2.94
C ARG A 279 -2.05 -14.46 4.30
N THR A 280 -2.69 -13.96 5.33
CA THR A 280 -2.43 -14.31 6.73
C THR A 280 -3.48 -15.31 7.18
N GLU A 281 -3.07 -16.53 7.49
CA GLU A 281 -3.99 -17.56 7.99
C GLU A 281 -4.46 -17.24 9.41
N ILE A 282 -5.76 -17.34 9.68
CA ILE A 282 -6.31 -17.27 11.03
C ILE A 282 -6.79 -18.69 11.40
N PRO A 283 -6.08 -19.47 12.24
CA PRO A 283 -6.43 -20.85 12.55
C PRO A 283 -7.81 -20.95 13.21
N GLY A 284 -8.72 -21.74 12.65
CA GLY A 284 -10.12 -21.83 13.09
C GLY A 284 -11.02 -20.66 12.66
N GLY A 285 -10.46 -19.66 11.97
CA GLY A 285 -11.19 -18.53 11.39
C GLY A 285 -11.21 -18.58 9.85
N LEU A 286 -11.26 -17.41 9.21
CA LEU A 286 -11.08 -17.25 7.76
C LEU A 286 -9.90 -16.32 7.46
N PRO A 287 -9.12 -16.58 6.40
CA PRO A 287 -7.86 -15.87 6.13
C PRO A 287 -8.05 -14.37 5.88
N HIS A 288 -7.09 -13.61 6.35
CA HIS A 288 -6.97 -12.17 6.17
C HIS A 288 -6.01 -11.88 4.99
N TYR A 289 -6.31 -10.87 4.18
CA TYR A 289 -5.49 -10.46 3.04
C TYR A 289 -5.01 -9.02 3.28
N PRO A 290 -3.81 -8.83 3.85
CA PRO A 290 -3.30 -7.52 4.25
C PRO A 290 -2.89 -6.70 3.04
N GLN A 291 -2.75 -5.39 3.23
CA GLN A 291 -2.23 -4.46 2.23
C GLN A 291 -1.09 -3.60 2.80
N ILE A 292 -0.25 -3.02 1.94
CA ILE A 292 0.78 -2.07 2.37
C ILE A 292 0.17 -0.98 3.25
N THR A 293 0.75 -0.84 4.44
CA THR A 293 0.35 0.16 5.42
C THR A 293 1.53 1.09 5.69
N MET A 294 1.32 2.37 5.37
CA MET A 294 2.25 3.49 5.50
C MET A 294 1.48 4.68 6.10
N GLY A 295 2.17 5.74 6.51
CA GLY A 295 1.53 6.97 6.97
C GLY A 295 0.99 6.93 8.39
N ASP A 296 0.01 7.79 8.66
CA ASP A 296 -0.37 8.20 10.01
C ASP A 296 -1.51 7.40 10.66
N ALA A 297 -2.32 6.63 9.91
CA ALA A 297 -3.48 5.91 10.45
C ALA A 297 -3.38 4.39 10.19
N ARG A 298 -2.32 3.77 10.70
CA ARG A 298 -1.98 2.33 10.59
C ARG A 298 -2.75 1.41 11.55
N SER A 299 -3.84 1.93 12.12
CA SER A 299 -4.75 1.23 13.04
C SER A 299 -5.37 -0.04 12.45
N SER A 300 -5.76 -0.98 13.34
CA SER A 300 -6.43 -2.22 12.97
C SER A 300 -7.65 -1.95 12.09
N GLY A 301 -7.76 -2.66 10.97
CA GLY A 301 -9.00 -2.74 10.19
C GLY A 301 -10.09 -3.56 10.92
N PHE A 302 -9.69 -4.30 11.95
CA PHE A 302 -10.43 -5.40 12.55
C PHE A 302 -10.72 -5.10 14.04
N ASP A 303 -12.01 -4.97 14.39
CA ASP A 303 -12.49 -4.90 15.77
C ASP A 303 -12.41 -6.28 16.47
N GLY A 304 -12.01 -6.29 17.74
CA GLY A 304 -11.87 -7.51 18.53
C GLY A 304 -10.64 -8.34 18.20
N ALA A 305 -9.69 -7.79 17.48
CA ALA A 305 -8.43 -8.44 17.13
C ALA A 305 -7.23 -7.85 17.90
N PRO A 306 -6.08 -8.55 17.94
CA PRO A 306 -4.87 -8.05 18.59
C PRO A 306 -4.40 -6.72 17.99
N PRO A 307 -3.97 -5.75 18.80
CA PRO A 307 -3.46 -4.48 18.31
C PRO A 307 -2.39 -4.65 17.22
N TYR A 308 -2.56 -3.90 16.13
CA TYR A 308 -1.60 -3.75 15.02
C TYR A 308 -1.27 -4.99 14.19
N LEU A 309 -1.83 -6.16 14.49
CA LEU A 309 -1.61 -7.37 13.69
C LEU A 309 -2.30 -7.30 12.33
N PHE A 310 -3.56 -6.89 12.34
CA PHE A 310 -4.42 -6.78 11.15
C PHE A 310 -4.59 -5.31 10.77
N GLN A 311 -3.47 -4.68 10.43
CA GLN A 311 -3.49 -3.39 9.73
C GLN A 311 -4.20 -3.57 8.37
N LYS A 312 -4.55 -2.45 7.72
CA LYS A 312 -5.36 -2.31 6.49
C LYS A 312 -5.34 -3.52 5.54
N SER A 313 -6.52 -3.90 5.03
CA SER A 313 -6.71 -5.18 4.33
C SER A 313 -7.64 -5.08 3.13
N ILE A 314 -7.32 -5.84 2.08
CA ILE A 314 -8.22 -6.16 0.97
C ILE A 314 -9.41 -6.98 1.50
N VAL A 315 -9.12 -8.00 2.30
CA VAL A 315 -10.11 -8.86 2.97
C VAL A 315 -9.75 -8.96 4.45
N VAL A 316 -10.68 -8.61 5.33
CA VAL A 316 -10.47 -8.53 6.79
C VAL A 316 -10.20 -9.90 7.41
N GLY A 317 -10.77 -10.96 6.84
CA GLY A 317 -10.80 -12.30 7.44
C GLY A 317 -11.80 -12.38 8.61
N TYR A 318 -11.79 -13.50 9.32
CA TYR A 318 -12.60 -13.73 10.52
C TYR A 318 -11.79 -14.45 11.60
N LEU A 319 -12.03 -14.11 12.87
CA LEU A 319 -11.50 -14.81 14.04
C LEU A 319 -12.32 -16.09 14.32
N PRO A 320 -11.78 -17.04 15.13
CA PRO A 320 -12.48 -18.28 15.50
C PRO A 320 -13.84 -18.06 16.19
N ASN A 321 -14.03 -16.90 16.81
CA ASN A 321 -15.29 -16.48 17.44
C ASN A 321 -16.30 -15.85 16.45
N GLY A 322 -16.04 -15.90 15.14
CA GLY A 322 -16.92 -15.35 14.11
C GLY A 322 -16.93 -13.82 13.98
N ARG A 323 -16.12 -13.08 14.76
CA ARG A 323 -15.93 -11.64 14.56
C ARG A 323 -15.03 -11.40 13.34
N GLY A 324 -15.34 -10.36 12.57
CA GLY A 324 -14.57 -9.96 11.38
C GLY A 324 -15.46 -9.64 10.19
N GLY A 325 -14.93 -9.88 9.00
CA GLY A 325 -15.59 -9.59 7.73
C GLY A 325 -15.39 -8.16 7.25
N ASN A 326 -15.46 -7.98 5.92
CA ASN A 326 -15.45 -6.66 5.31
C ASN A 326 -16.79 -5.97 5.55
N ALA A 327 -16.78 -4.86 6.30
CA ALA A 327 -17.93 -3.98 6.37
C ALA A 327 -18.30 -3.47 4.96
N SER A 328 -19.60 -3.45 4.62
CA SER A 328 -20.08 -2.96 3.33
C SER A 328 -20.25 -1.43 3.29
N TRP A 329 -20.32 -0.79 4.47
CA TRP A 329 -20.59 0.64 4.63
C TRP A 329 -19.74 1.26 5.76
N ILE A 330 -19.42 2.55 5.63
CA ILE A 330 -18.84 3.38 6.71
C ILE A 330 -19.39 4.81 6.68
N ALA A 331 -19.58 5.43 7.84
CA ALA A 331 -19.91 6.87 7.94
C ALA A 331 -19.04 7.55 9.00
N ALA A 332 -18.21 8.51 8.58
CA ALA A 332 -17.26 9.23 9.44
C ALA A 332 -17.21 10.72 9.08
N ASN A 333 -16.91 11.56 10.08
CA ASN A 333 -17.01 13.04 9.98
C ASN A 333 -16.18 13.64 8.84
N MET A 334 -15.09 12.99 8.45
CA MET A 334 -14.15 13.48 7.44
C MET A 334 -14.61 13.15 6.02
N ASN A 335 -15.33 12.03 5.83
CA ASN A 335 -15.63 11.43 4.53
C ASN A 335 -16.70 12.19 3.73
N GLY A 336 -17.51 13.02 4.40
CA GLY A 336 -18.69 13.63 3.82
C GLY A 336 -19.74 13.97 4.87
N ARG A 337 -20.33 15.16 4.78
CA ARG A 337 -21.51 15.58 5.55
C ARG A 337 -22.52 16.32 4.69
N ASP A 338 -23.80 16.07 4.95
CA ASP A 338 -24.89 16.60 4.12
C ASP A 338 -25.49 17.92 4.62
N HIS A 339 -26.62 18.33 4.03
CA HIS A 339 -27.26 19.63 4.25
C HIS A 339 -27.86 19.77 5.66
N LYS A 340 -27.95 18.67 6.42
CA LYS A 340 -28.34 18.63 7.82
C LYS A 340 -27.15 18.35 8.75
N ASN A 341 -25.91 18.48 8.25
CA ASN A 341 -24.66 18.14 8.93
C ASN A 341 -24.58 16.65 9.34
N ALA A 342 -25.42 15.78 8.77
CA ALA A 342 -25.38 14.35 9.03
C ALA A 342 -24.21 13.70 8.28
N LYS A 343 -23.61 12.66 8.86
CA LYS A 343 -22.56 11.89 8.19
C LYS A 343 -23.14 11.17 6.97
N VAL A 344 -22.43 11.20 5.86
CA VAL A 344 -22.83 10.46 4.65
C VAL A 344 -22.29 9.03 4.70
N ASP A 345 -23.15 8.04 4.40
CA ASP A 345 -22.76 6.65 4.22
C ASP A 345 -21.87 6.48 2.99
N LYS A 346 -20.76 5.76 3.12
CA LYS A 346 -19.84 5.42 2.02
C LYS A 346 -19.84 3.93 1.76
N MET A 347 -19.92 3.52 0.50
CA MET A 347 -19.69 2.13 0.09
C MET A 347 -18.26 1.72 0.44
N LEU A 348 -18.07 0.45 0.81
CA LEU A 348 -16.75 -0.17 1.03
C LEU A 348 -16.47 -1.31 0.04
N ALA A 349 -15.29 -1.93 0.17
CA ALA A 349 -14.73 -2.96 -0.70
C ALA A 349 -15.70 -4.04 -1.22
N PRO A 350 -16.67 -4.60 -0.44
CA PRO A 350 -17.66 -5.54 -0.98
C PRO A 350 -18.43 -4.96 -2.18
N HIS A 351 -18.94 -3.73 -2.05
CA HIS A 351 -19.69 -3.07 -3.13
C HIS A 351 -18.77 -2.65 -4.28
N TRP A 352 -17.57 -2.15 -3.99
CA TRP A 352 -16.61 -1.77 -5.02
C TRP A 352 -16.18 -2.98 -5.87
N PHE A 353 -15.94 -4.13 -5.24
CA PHE A 353 -15.50 -5.33 -5.94
C PHE A 353 -16.65 -6.06 -6.63
N GLU A 354 -17.88 -6.02 -6.11
CA GLU A 354 -19.07 -6.47 -6.86
C GLU A 354 -19.26 -5.62 -8.14
N LEU A 355 -19.17 -4.29 -8.02
CA LEU A 355 -19.22 -3.36 -9.16
C LEU A 355 -18.06 -3.59 -10.16
N ALA A 356 -16.85 -3.80 -9.65
CA ALA A 356 -15.67 -4.03 -10.47
C ALA A 356 -15.68 -5.40 -11.16
N HIS A 357 -16.13 -6.47 -10.49
CA HIS A 357 -16.28 -7.80 -11.07
C HIS A 357 -17.32 -7.82 -12.19
N VAL A 358 -18.46 -7.15 -11.99
CA VAL A 358 -19.51 -7.05 -13.04
C VAL A 358 -19.02 -6.24 -14.25
N LYS A 359 -18.06 -5.33 -14.07
CA LYS A 359 -17.47 -4.54 -15.17
C LYS A 359 -16.25 -5.20 -15.83
N TRP A 360 -15.44 -5.90 -15.05
CA TRP A 360 -14.16 -6.53 -15.43
C TRP A 360 -14.05 -7.91 -14.78
N PRO A 361 -14.81 -8.92 -15.26
CA PRO A 361 -14.84 -10.25 -14.66
C PRO A 361 -13.50 -11.00 -14.80
N ASP A 362 -12.63 -10.55 -15.69
CA ASP A 362 -11.27 -11.06 -15.92
C ASP A 362 -10.24 -10.60 -14.86
N ALA A 363 -10.55 -9.59 -14.05
CA ALA A 363 -9.60 -8.93 -13.16
C ALA A 363 -9.39 -9.62 -11.79
N GLY A 364 -10.11 -10.72 -11.50
CA GLY A 364 -9.93 -11.48 -10.26
C GLY A 364 -10.57 -10.85 -9.01
N PHE A 365 -11.50 -9.91 -9.14
CA PHE A 365 -12.25 -9.33 -8.00
C PHE A 365 -13.16 -10.37 -7.31
N ASP A 366 -13.67 -11.33 -8.07
CA ASP A 366 -14.40 -12.50 -7.60
C ASP A 366 -13.60 -13.33 -6.59
N TYR A 367 -12.28 -13.49 -6.82
CA TYR A 367 -11.40 -14.17 -5.88
C TYR A 367 -11.49 -13.57 -4.47
N PHE A 368 -11.35 -12.24 -4.37
CA PHE A 368 -11.37 -11.55 -3.07
C PHE A 368 -12.77 -11.52 -2.47
N LEU A 369 -13.82 -11.32 -3.27
CA LEU A 369 -15.21 -11.44 -2.82
C LEU A 369 -15.49 -12.82 -2.23
N ALA A 370 -15.04 -13.90 -2.87
CA ALA A 370 -15.18 -15.26 -2.37
C ALA A 370 -14.57 -15.46 -0.97
N GLN A 371 -13.51 -14.72 -0.61
CA GLN A 371 -12.91 -14.74 0.72
C GLN A 371 -13.58 -13.79 1.74
N MET A 372 -14.47 -12.89 1.30
CA MET A 372 -15.30 -12.05 2.20
C MET A 372 -16.54 -12.77 2.75
N ARG A 373 -16.83 -14.00 2.32
CA ARG A 373 -17.91 -14.87 2.84
C ARG A 373 -17.78 -15.09 4.35
N ARG A 374 -18.89 -15.32 5.05
CA ARG A 374 -18.88 -15.58 6.50
C ARG A 374 -18.40 -17.01 6.82
N PRO A 375 -17.94 -17.28 8.06
CA PRO A 375 -17.71 -18.65 8.53
C PRO A 375 -18.97 -19.51 8.35
N GLY A 376 -18.80 -20.69 7.75
CA GLY A 376 -19.91 -21.61 7.42
C GLY A 376 -20.64 -21.34 6.10
N GLU A 377 -20.47 -20.17 5.47
CA GLU A 377 -21.02 -19.92 4.13
C GLU A 377 -20.18 -20.66 3.07
N ALA A 378 -20.83 -21.52 2.27
CA ALA A 378 -20.17 -22.26 1.19
C ALA A 378 -19.82 -21.38 -0.03
N ARG A 379 -20.48 -20.22 -0.17
CA ARG A 379 -20.30 -19.24 -1.25
C ARG A 379 -20.39 -17.83 -0.68
N TYR A 380 -19.74 -16.87 -1.32
CA TYR A 380 -20.01 -15.46 -1.04
C TYR A 380 -21.38 -15.09 -1.60
N ILE A 381 -22.26 -14.55 -0.75
CA ILE A 381 -23.59 -14.09 -1.15
C ILE A 381 -23.52 -12.56 -1.37
N PRO A 382 -23.52 -12.07 -2.62
CA PRO A 382 -23.35 -10.65 -2.92
C PRO A 382 -24.54 -9.80 -2.47
N SER A 383 -24.37 -8.49 -2.50
CA SER A 383 -25.49 -7.56 -2.44
C SER A 383 -26.42 -7.75 -3.65
N LEU A 384 -27.70 -7.43 -3.48
CA LEU A 384 -28.66 -7.41 -4.59
C LEU A 384 -28.49 -6.17 -5.48
N PHE A 385 -27.67 -5.19 -5.09
CA PHE A 385 -27.58 -3.90 -5.74
C PHE A 385 -26.90 -3.98 -7.12
N TRP A 386 -25.93 -4.87 -7.31
CA TRP A 386 -25.02 -4.80 -8.46
C TRP A 386 -25.23 -5.88 -9.53
N GLY A 387 -26.27 -6.72 -9.36
CA GLY A 387 -26.59 -7.79 -10.31
C GLY A 387 -25.63 -8.98 -10.29
N CYS A 388 -24.70 -9.05 -9.33
CA CYS A 388 -23.79 -10.18 -9.13
C CYS A 388 -24.56 -11.49 -8.80
N ALA A 389 -23.88 -12.64 -8.85
CA ALA A 389 -24.41 -13.95 -8.47
C ALA A 389 -23.54 -14.58 -7.37
N PRO A 390 -24.05 -15.55 -6.58
CA PRO A 390 -23.27 -16.19 -5.52
C PRO A 390 -21.95 -16.77 -6.02
N ILE A 391 -20.84 -16.29 -5.46
CA ILE A 391 -19.49 -16.62 -5.94
C ILE A 391 -18.97 -17.85 -5.19
N ASP A 392 -18.58 -18.87 -5.94
CA ASP A 392 -18.08 -20.14 -5.41
C ASP A 392 -16.55 -20.10 -5.24
N PRO A 393 -16.01 -20.23 -4.01
CA PRO A 393 -14.58 -20.16 -3.74
C PRO A 393 -13.76 -21.27 -4.41
N ALA A 394 -14.37 -22.34 -4.91
CA ALA A 394 -13.69 -23.38 -5.68
C ALA A 394 -13.57 -23.06 -7.19
N MET A 395 -14.31 -22.07 -7.70
CA MET A 395 -14.38 -21.74 -9.13
C MET A 395 -13.57 -20.48 -9.52
N VAL A 396 -13.37 -19.58 -8.57
CA VAL A 396 -12.61 -18.32 -8.75
C VAL A 396 -11.12 -18.57 -8.93
N LYS A 397 -10.41 -17.62 -9.57
CA LYS A 397 -8.95 -17.67 -9.74
C LYS A 397 -8.30 -16.36 -9.28
N PRO A 398 -7.27 -16.42 -8.44
CA PRO A 398 -6.55 -15.21 -8.04
C PRO A 398 -5.84 -14.55 -9.22
N PRO A 399 -5.72 -13.20 -9.25
CA PRO A 399 -4.88 -12.52 -10.22
C PRO A 399 -3.38 -12.72 -9.89
N PRO A 400 -2.47 -12.67 -10.88
CA PRO A 400 -1.03 -12.68 -10.62
C PRO A 400 -0.58 -11.41 -9.89
N ALA A 401 0.41 -11.52 -9.01
CA ALA A 401 0.89 -10.43 -8.18
C ALA A 401 2.40 -10.23 -8.38
N ARG A 402 2.79 -9.44 -9.38
CA ARG A 402 4.20 -9.21 -9.73
C ARG A 402 4.89 -8.26 -8.76
N SER A 403 6.21 -8.37 -8.66
CA SER A 403 7.06 -7.32 -8.08
C SER A 403 7.02 -6.08 -8.98
N TYR A 404 7.14 -4.89 -8.40
CA TYR A 404 7.21 -3.64 -9.14
C TYR A 404 7.90 -2.52 -8.36
N LEU A 405 8.26 -1.47 -9.09
CA LEU A 405 8.74 -0.19 -8.58
C LEU A 405 7.73 0.90 -8.98
N ALA A 406 7.28 1.68 -8.00
CA ALA A 406 6.36 2.80 -8.17
C ALA A 406 7.15 4.10 -7.91
N HIS A 407 7.63 4.70 -8.98
CA HIS A 407 8.52 5.86 -8.97
C HIS A 407 7.81 7.10 -8.43
N GLU A 408 6.66 7.41 -9.03
CA GLU A 408 5.88 8.59 -8.68
C GLU A 408 5.30 8.48 -7.27
N ARG A 409 4.90 7.26 -6.84
CA ARG A 409 4.34 7.02 -5.50
C ARG A 409 5.39 6.81 -4.41
N GLY A 410 6.64 6.52 -4.80
CA GLY A 410 7.77 6.40 -3.89
C GLY A 410 7.86 5.09 -3.11
N PHE A 411 7.58 3.94 -3.72
CA PHE A 411 7.80 2.64 -3.06
C PHE A 411 8.13 1.51 -4.04
N ALA A 412 8.74 0.44 -3.53
CA ALA A 412 8.94 -0.81 -4.24
C ALA A 412 8.22 -1.95 -3.52
N PHE A 413 7.73 -2.95 -4.26
CA PHE A 413 7.17 -4.19 -3.71
C PHE A 413 7.88 -5.38 -4.35
N LEU A 414 8.60 -6.16 -3.54
CA LEU A 414 9.25 -7.41 -3.94
C LEU A 414 8.41 -8.61 -3.48
N ARG A 415 8.22 -9.59 -4.36
CA ARG A 415 7.46 -10.81 -4.09
C ARG A 415 8.22 -12.03 -4.61
N ALA A 416 8.51 -13.00 -3.75
CA ALA A 416 9.25 -14.21 -4.13
C ALA A 416 8.40 -15.25 -4.87
N GLU A 417 7.08 -15.05 -4.89
CA GLU A 417 6.09 -15.71 -5.74
C GLU A 417 5.29 -14.64 -6.48
N GLU A 418 5.02 -14.82 -7.77
CA GLU A 418 4.38 -13.78 -8.61
C GLU A 418 3.25 -14.31 -9.50
N SER A 419 3.09 -15.63 -9.55
CA SER A 419 1.95 -16.28 -10.19
C SER A 419 0.66 -16.06 -9.36
N PRO A 420 -0.53 -16.48 -9.86
CA PRO A 420 -1.74 -16.56 -9.05
C PRO A 420 -1.57 -17.26 -7.69
N ALA A 421 -0.61 -18.18 -7.57
CA ALA A 421 -0.34 -18.89 -6.31
C ALA A 421 0.17 -17.97 -5.17
N TYR A 422 0.66 -16.75 -5.48
CA TYR A 422 1.16 -15.78 -4.51
C TYR A 422 0.26 -15.62 -3.29
N TRP A 423 -1.04 -15.45 -3.52
CA TRP A 423 -2.01 -15.12 -2.48
C TRP A 423 -2.12 -16.20 -1.41
N GLU A 424 -1.97 -17.47 -1.81
CA GLU A 424 -2.01 -18.62 -0.90
C GLU A 424 -0.61 -19.11 -0.50
N SER A 425 0.45 -18.48 -1.03
CA SER A 425 1.82 -18.94 -0.87
C SER A 425 2.40 -18.62 0.51
N PRO A 426 3.22 -19.51 1.11
CA PRO A 426 4.07 -19.17 2.24
C PRO A 426 5.31 -18.36 1.82
N ALA A 427 5.58 -18.19 0.52
CA ALA A 427 6.75 -17.49 0.01
C ALA A 427 6.79 -16.01 0.45
N PRO A 428 7.99 -15.46 0.73
CA PRO A 428 8.09 -14.16 1.37
C PRO A 428 7.81 -12.98 0.42
N ALA A 429 7.41 -11.85 1.02
CA ALA A 429 7.16 -10.59 0.32
C ALA A 429 7.50 -9.38 1.21
N VAL A 430 8.13 -8.35 0.65
CA VAL A 430 8.54 -7.12 1.35
C VAL A 430 8.22 -5.89 0.51
N ALA A 431 7.77 -4.82 1.16
CA ALA A 431 7.68 -3.50 0.52
C ALA A 431 8.66 -2.51 1.17
N LEU A 432 9.26 -1.64 0.36
CA LEU A 432 10.24 -0.63 0.75
C LEU A 432 9.70 0.76 0.38
N GLN A 433 9.61 1.65 1.36
CA GLN A 433 9.36 3.08 1.12
C GLN A 433 10.63 3.73 0.56
N LEU A 434 10.50 4.58 -0.46
CA LEU A 434 11.58 5.41 -0.98
C LEU A 434 11.63 6.73 -0.19
N ALA A 435 11.78 7.88 -0.85
CA ALA A 435 11.71 9.20 -0.20
C ALA A 435 10.80 10.21 -0.91
N SER A 436 9.82 9.73 -1.70
CA SER A 436 8.75 10.60 -2.21
C SER A 436 7.77 10.94 -1.09
N TYR A 437 7.37 12.21 -0.99
CA TYR A 437 6.30 12.63 -0.08
C TYR A 437 4.95 12.06 -0.52
N TYR A 438 4.08 11.79 0.45
CA TYR A 438 2.69 11.41 0.25
C TYR A 438 1.82 12.08 1.33
N VAL A 439 0.53 12.27 1.07
CA VAL A 439 -0.34 13.00 2.01
C VAL A 439 -0.65 12.12 3.22
N HIS A 440 -0.64 12.71 4.43
CA HIS A 440 -0.50 11.99 5.70
C HIS A 440 0.78 11.12 5.78
N TYR A 441 1.89 11.68 5.28
CA TYR A 441 3.25 11.23 5.54
C TYR A 441 3.47 10.90 7.03
N ALA A 442 4.07 9.74 7.29
CA ALA A 442 4.89 9.52 8.47
C ALA A 442 6.36 9.62 8.01
N HIS A 443 7.29 9.93 8.91
CA HIS A 443 8.70 10.08 8.54
C HIS A 443 9.37 8.69 8.35
N ASP A 444 8.99 8.00 7.28
CA ASP A 444 9.30 6.58 7.03
C ASP A 444 10.13 6.30 5.77
N CYS A 445 10.82 7.33 5.27
CA CYS A 445 11.77 7.21 4.17
C CYS A 445 12.74 6.02 4.36
N PHE A 446 12.98 5.27 3.28
CA PHE A 446 13.88 4.10 3.27
C PHE A 446 13.52 2.95 4.24
N SER A 447 12.33 2.97 4.86
CA SER A 447 11.87 1.91 5.77
C SER A 447 11.20 0.75 5.04
N LEU A 448 11.31 -0.47 5.57
CA LEU A 448 10.42 -1.56 5.15
C LEU A 448 9.00 -1.23 5.64
N LEU A 449 8.02 -1.24 4.74
CA LEU A 449 6.60 -1.00 5.06
C LEU A 449 5.90 -2.25 5.64
N GLY A 450 6.56 -3.40 5.51
CA GLY A 450 6.15 -4.67 6.08
C GLY A 450 6.93 -5.81 5.44
N PHE A 451 7.01 -6.93 6.14
CA PHE A 451 7.62 -8.17 5.64
C PHE A 451 6.72 -9.33 6.05
N HIS A 452 6.33 -10.17 5.09
CA HIS A 452 5.44 -11.31 5.29
C HIS A 452 6.11 -12.59 4.78
N ALA A 453 5.90 -13.71 5.49
CA ALA A 453 6.38 -15.05 5.14
C ALA A 453 5.54 -16.10 5.89
N PHE A 454 5.49 -17.36 5.42
CA PHE A 454 4.78 -18.48 6.06
C PHE A 454 3.29 -18.19 6.37
N ASN A 455 2.67 -17.30 5.59
CA ASN A 455 1.32 -16.77 5.81
C ASN A 455 1.15 -16.08 7.18
N ARG A 456 2.19 -15.33 7.58
CA ARG A 456 2.24 -14.43 8.73
C ARG A 456 2.88 -13.09 8.34
N PRO A 457 2.46 -11.96 8.96
CA PRO A 457 3.33 -10.80 9.09
C PRO A 457 4.53 -11.15 9.99
N ILE A 458 5.71 -10.68 9.60
CA ILE A 458 6.99 -10.83 10.31
C ILE A 458 7.43 -9.47 10.86
N TYR A 459 7.45 -8.44 10.00
CA TYR A 459 7.64 -7.04 10.38
C TYR A 459 6.38 -6.23 10.07
N LEU A 460 5.94 -5.42 11.02
CA LEU A 460 4.89 -4.42 10.85
C LEU A 460 5.29 -3.13 11.59
N ASN A 461 5.26 -1.99 10.88
CA ASN A 461 5.52 -0.70 11.48
C ASN A 461 4.33 -0.31 12.37
N ARG A 462 4.58 -0.04 13.66
CA ARG A 462 3.51 0.13 14.65
C ARG A 462 3.07 1.59 14.74
N GLN A 463 1.81 1.87 14.38
CA GLN A 463 1.12 2.99 15.03
C GLN A 463 0.98 2.67 16.51
N ILE A 464 1.24 3.64 17.38
CA ILE A 464 0.88 3.57 18.81
C ILE A 464 0.15 4.83 19.30
N SER A 465 -0.16 5.77 18.42
CA SER A 465 -0.93 6.99 18.74
C SER A 465 -2.44 6.74 18.81
N ASN A 466 -3.14 7.57 19.58
CA ASN A 466 -4.59 7.49 19.75
C ASN A 466 -5.33 8.26 18.65
N GLY A 467 -5.35 7.71 17.42
CA GLY A 467 -6.09 8.26 16.27
C GLY A 467 -5.22 8.47 15.03
N TYR A 468 -4.73 9.70 14.85
CA TYR A 468 -3.77 10.07 13.80
C TYR A 468 -2.33 9.99 14.31
N GLY A 469 -1.38 9.78 13.41
CA GLY A 469 0.03 9.60 13.71
C GLY A 469 0.81 10.90 13.92
N GLY A 470 0.44 11.96 13.20
CA GLY A 470 1.18 13.22 13.14
C GLY A 470 1.52 13.78 14.52
N GLY A 471 2.79 14.11 14.74
CA GLY A 471 3.30 14.64 16.02
C GLY A 471 3.44 13.59 17.14
N CYS A 472 3.39 12.29 16.85
CA CYS A 472 3.70 11.23 17.80
C CYS A 472 5.18 10.81 17.69
N PRO A 473 5.96 10.75 18.79
CA PRO A 473 7.41 10.47 18.76
C PRO A 473 7.79 9.05 18.30
N TRP A 474 6.79 8.20 18.05
CA TRP A 474 6.94 6.84 17.51
C TRP A 474 6.11 6.60 16.23
N THR A 475 4.85 7.07 16.18
CA THR A 475 3.98 6.84 15.00
C THR A 475 4.32 7.78 13.83
N ASP A 476 5.00 8.88 14.09
CA ASP A 476 5.43 9.83 13.05
C ASP A 476 6.94 9.74 12.77
N SER A 477 7.73 9.17 13.70
CA SER A 477 9.19 9.09 13.56
C SER A 477 9.64 7.75 13.00
N ALA A 478 10.69 7.74 12.16
CA ALA A 478 11.38 6.53 11.69
C ALA A 478 11.65 5.49 12.77
N ARG A 479 11.84 5.91 14.03
CA ARG A 479 11.95 5.08 15.24
C ARG A 479 10.85 4.00 15.38
N GLY A 480 9.65 4.22 14.83
CA GLY A 480 8.54 3.26 14.80
C GLY A 480 8.36 2.50 13.48
N HIS A 481 9.38 2.53 12.61
CA HIS A 481 9.44 1.88 11.30
C HIS A 481 10.72 1.06 11.13
N CYS A 482 10.71 0.11 10.21
CA CYS A 482 11.85 -0.79 9.96
C CYS A 482 12.89 -0.16 9.03
N GLY A 483 13.54 0.94 9.47
CA GLY A 483 14.55 1.70 8.73
C GLY A 483 15.82 1.99 9.53
N VAL A 484 16.19 3.27 9.57
CA VAL A 484 17.32 3.80 10.33
C VAL A 484 16.96 5.17 10.90
N MET A 485 17.63 5.57 11.98
CA MET A 485 17.59 6.93 12.50
C MET A 485 19.02 7.44 12.80
N VAL A 486 19.23 8.75 12.63
CA VAL A 486 20.53 9.42 12.76
C VAL A 486 20.50 10.43 13.92
N ASP A 487 21.53 10.44 14.77
CA ASP A 487 21.76 11.46 15.83
C ASP A 487 20.56 11.71 16.79
N ASN A 488 19.68 10.73 17.02
CA ASN A 488 18.37 10.88 17.71
C ASN A 488 17.38 11.87 17.04
N LEU A 489 17.68 12.34 15.82
CA LEU A 489 16.89 13.30 15.06
C LEU A 489 15.49 12.78 14.72
N GLN A 490 14.56 13.73 14.68
CA GLN A 490 13.12 13.57 14.52
C GLN A 490 12.53 14.94 14.15
N TYR A 491 11.24 15.01 13.81
CA TYR A 491 10.54 16.29 13.68
C TYR A 491 10.75 17.15 14.95
N GLU A 492 10.99 18.45 14.78
CA GLU A 492 10.96 19.42 15.88
C GLU A 492 9.56 20.06 16.01
N LEU A 493 9.25 20.59 17.19
CA LEU A 493 8.05 21.41 17.45
C LEU A 493 8.46 22.65 18.26
N ASN A 494 8.19 23.84 17.72
CA ASN A 494 8.42 25.10 18.40
C ASN A 494 7.11 25.64 19.00
N ASP A 495 6.98 25.59 20.32
CA ASP A 495 5.83 26.15 21.05
C ASP A 495 5.58 27.65 20.74
N ALA A 496 6.59 28.39 20.29
CA ALA A 496 6.47 29.81 19.95
C ALA A 496 5.92 30.09 18.53
N ASP A 497 5.95 29.12 17.62
CA ASP A 497 5.35 29.23 16.28
C ASP A 497 4.95 27.84 15.75
N PRO A 498 3.94 27.17 16.35
CA PRO A 498 3.53 25.81 15.98
C PRO A 498 2.77 25.74 14.64
N LYS A 499 2.88 26.79 13.82
CA LYS A 499 2.37 26.86 12.43
C LYS A 499 3.49 26.99 11.40
N ARG A 500 4.74 27.16 11.82
CA ARG A 500 5.91 27.14 10.95
C ARG A 500 6.49 25.74 10.85
N ASP A 501 6.90 25.41 9.64
CA ASP A 501 7.50 24.13 9.30
C ASP A 501 8.89 24.02 9.93
N HIS A 502 9.12 22.88 10.57
CA HIS A 502 10.34 22.57 11.28
C HIS A 502 11.19 21.58 10.47
N PRO A 503 12.47 21.39 10.80
CA PRO A 503 13.24 20.29 10.22
C PRO A 503 12.54 18.94 10.50
N HIS A 504 12.07 18.30 9.43
CA HIS A 504 11.35 17.03 9.44
C HIS A 504 12.32 15.88 9.16
N TRP A 505 12.58 14.98 10.12
CA TRP A 505 13.56 13.90 9.93
C TRP A 505 12.99 12.49 10.18
N PRO A 506 13.19 11.54 9.24
CA PRO A 506 13.75 11.72 7.89
C PRO A 506 12.88 12.58 6.96
N ASN A 507 13.53 13.36 6.09
CA ASN A 507 12.87 14.24 5.12
C ASN A 507 12.50 13.50 3.83
N PRO A 508 11.34 13.78 3.22
CA PRO A 508 11.05 13.37 1.86
C PRO A 508 11.76 14.31 0.87
N ILE A 509 12.42 13.74 -0.14
CA ILE A 509 13.23 14.47 -1.12
C ILE A 509 12.69 14.36 -2.57
N GLY A 510 11.56 13.67 -2.76
CA GLY A 510 10.95 13.41 -4.06
C GLY A 510 11.39 12.08 -4.67
N GLU A 511 11.40 11.98 -6.00
CA GLU A 511 11.94 10.81 -6.69
C GLU A 511 13.44 10.64 -6.40
N VAL A 512 13.87 9.40 -6.25
CA VAL A 512 15.25 9.01 -5.94
C VAL A 512 15.83 8.07 -7.00
N PRO A 513 17.15 8.15 -7.29
CA PRO A 513 17.84 7.15 -8.09
C PRO A 513 17.62 5.74 -7.54
N THR A 514 17.15 4.86 -8.42
CA THR A 514 16.76 3.49 -8.11
C THR A 514 17.43 2.51 -9.08
N ARG A 515 17.72 1.31 -8.59
CA ARG A 515 18.21 0.15 -9.37
C ARG A 515 17.30 -1.02 -9.02
N HIS A 516 16.89 -1.84 -9.98
CA HIS A 516 15.99 -2.97 -9.69
C HIS A 516 16.15 -4.11 -10.70
N GLY A 517 15.67 -5.29 -10.32
CA GLY A 517 15.57 -6.45 -11.19
C GLY A 517 14.75 -7.56 -10.54
N PHE A 518 13.71 -8.03 -11.23
CA PHE A 518 12.69 -8.91 -10.65
C PHE A 518 12.80 -10.33 -11.21
N ASP A 519 14.01 -10.87 -11.20
CA ASP A 519 14.34 -12.21 -11.70
C ASP A 519 13.60 -13.32 -10.92
N ALA A 520 13.42 -14.50 -11.51
CA ALA A 520 12.65 -15.58 -10.86
C ALA A 520 13.35 -16.16 -9.60
N LEU A 521 14.68 -16.08 -9.55
CA LEU A 521 15.53 -16.60 -8.48
C LEU A 521 15.69 -15.60 -7.31
N VAL A 522 15.72 -14.30 -7.61
CA VAL A 522 15.91 -13.23 -6.62
C VAL A 522 15.28 -11.93 -7.11
N LYS A 523 14.53 -11.25 -6.24
CA LYS A 523 14.02 -9.90 -6.49
C LYS A 523 14.97 -8.88 -5.87
N PHE A 524 15.34 -7.85 -6.61
CA PHE A 524 16.26 -6.81 -6.19
C PHE A 524 15.64 -5.42 -6.35
N VAL A 525 15.84 -4.58 -5.34
CA VAL A 525 15.75 -3.12 -5.47
C VAL A 525 16.83 -2.46 -4.62
N ALA A 526 17.43 -1.39 -5.13
CA ALA A 526 18.25 -0.46 -4.38
C ALA A 526 17.81 0.98 -4.65
N ALA A 527 18.01 1.87 -3.68
CA ALA A 527 17.75 3.30 -3.82
C ALA A 527 18.77 4.13 -3.04
N ARG A 528 18.97 5.40 -3.42
CA ARG A 528 19.88 6.35 -2.74
C ARG A 528 19.15 7.64 -2.35
N ALA A 529 19.42 8.15 -1.16
CA ALA A 529 18.88 9.37 -0.56
C ALA A 529 19.42 10.68 -1.18
N ARG A 530 19.38 10.80 -2.51
CA ARG A 530 19.65 12.04 -3.26
C ARG A 530 18.52 12.26 -4.27
N PRO A 531 18.05 13.49 -4.51
CA PRO A 531 16.94 13.72 -5.43
C PRO A 531 17.36 13.40 -6.88
N ALA A 532 16.48 12.73 -7.62
CA ALA A 532 16.67 12.46 -9.04
C ALA A 532 16.85 13.78 -9.82
N GLY A 533 17.90 13.87 -10.64
CA GLY A 533 18.24 15.11 -11.34
C GLY A 533 18.70 16.27 -10.45
N GLY A 534 18.91 16.07 -9.14
CA GLY A 534 19.40 17.11 -8.21
C GLY A 534 18.35 18.13 -7.74
N ASN A 535 17.09 17.98 -8.15
CA ASN A 535 15.99 18.90 -7.86
C ASN A 535 14.91 18.20 -7.01
N VAL A 536 14.51 18.85 -5.92
CA VAL A 536 13.45 18.34 -5.02
C VAL A 536 12.11 18.80 -5.56
N SER A 537 11.45 17.95 -6.36
CA SER A 537 10.12 18.22 -6.89
C SER A 537 9.04 17.92 -5.84
N LEU A 538 8.94 18.80 -4.84
CA LEU A 538 7.79 18.84 -3.93
C LEU A 538 6.75 19.80 -4.52
N ASP A 539 5.65 19.23 -5.00
CA ASP A 539 4.46 19.91 -5.54
C ASP A 539 3.66 20.68 -4.45
N ASN A 540 4.33 21.08 -3.37
CA ASN A 540 3.73 21.48 -2.09
C ASN A 540 3.58 23.01 -1.96
N ARG A 541 3.87 23.77 -3.02
CA ARG A 541 3.87 25.25 -3.03
C ARG A 541 2.45 25.84 -3.08
N GLN A 542 1.64 25.59 -2.05
CA GLN A 542 0.33 26.22 -1.89
C GLN A 542 0.12 26.79 -0.47
N PRO A 543 -0.10 28.11 -0.32
CA PRO A 543 -0.58 28.67 0.94
C PRO A 543 -2.04 28.24 1.16
N LEU A 544 -2.27 27.37 2.14
CA LEU A 544 -3.63 26.94 2.50
C LEU A 544 -4.42 28.10 3.09
N ALA A 545 -5.35 28.64 2.29
CA ALA A 545 -6.31 29.65 2.73
C ALA A 545 -7.00 29.21 4.04
N SER A 546 -7.02 30.11 5.04
CA SER A 546 -7.42 29.97 6.46
C SER A 546 -6.36 29.51 7.49
N GLY A 547 -5.17 29.04 7.09
CA GLY A 547 -4.01 28.93 8.01
C GLY A 547 -4.21 27.99 9.21
N THR A 548 -4.97 26.91 9.02
CA THR A 548 -5.43 26.00 10.09
C THR A 548 -4.66 24.67 10.16
N LEU A 549 -3.92 24.30 9.11
CA LEU A 549 -3.05 23.12 9.04
C LEU A 549 -2.12 23.22 7.81
N SER A 550 -1.18 24.16 7.83
CA SER A 550 -0.10 24.26 6.84
C SER A 550 0.97 23.21 7.12
N LEU A 551 0.96 22.11 6.35
CA LEU A 551 2.18 21.38 6.01
C LEU A 551 2.80 22.08 4.79
N GLU A 552 3.31 23.28 5.03
CA GLU A 552 3.98 24.08 4.01
C GLU A 552 5.43 23.57 3.89
N LEU A 553 5.60 22.42 3.21
CA LEU A 553 6.91 21.87 2.83
C LEU A 553 7.63 22.81 1.84
N ARG A 554 8.11 23.92 2.41
CA ARG A 554 8.73 25.13 1.84
C ARG A 554 10.22 24.99 1.63
N ARG A 555 10.81 23.92 2.16
CA ARG A 555 12.21 23.62 2.00
C ARG A 555 12.37 22.48 1.00
N GLU A 556 13.13 22.76 -0.04
CA GLU A 556 13.67 21.77 -0.97
C GLU A 556 14.85 21.05 -0.30
N GLU A 557 14.58 20.36 0.81
CA GLU A 557 15.58 19.61 1.56
C GLU A 557 16.12 18.49 0.66
N LYS A 558 17.39 18.57 0.28
CA LYS A 558 18.00 17.66 -0.72
C LYS A 558 18.53 16.36 -0.13
N GLU A 559 18.30 16.15 1.17
CA GLU A 559 18.90 15.08 1.98
C GLU A 559 17.83 14.47 2.89
N VAL A 560 17.83 13.14 3.02
CA VAL A 560 16.91 12.44 3.94
C VAL A 560 17.32 12.65 5.40
N TRP A 561 18.61 12.88 5.66
CA TRP A 561 19.19 13.26 6.96
C TRP A 561 20.34 14.27 6.74
N PRO A 562 20.54 15.30 7.58
CA PRO A 562 21.50 16.38 7.31
C PRO A 562 22.94 15.89 7.18
N GLY A 563 23.57 16.15 6.04
CA GLY A 563 24.95 15.77 5.74
C GLY A 563 25.21 14.26 5.81
N VAL A 564 24.20 13.42 5.50
CA VAL A 564 24.36 11.97 5.41
C VAL A 564 23.90 11.47 4.05
N ASP A 565 24.84 10.90 3.29
CA ASP A 565 24.53 10.10 2.11
C ASP A 565 24.07 8.71 2.59
N LEU A 566 22.89 8.30 2.15
CA LEU A 566 22.25 7.04 2.55
C LEU A 566 21.87 6.26 1.29
N GLU A 567 22.07 4.95 1.31
CA GLU A 567 21.49 4.03 0.34
C GLU A 567 21.02 2.74 1.00
N ARG A 568 19.95 2.15 0.47
CA ARG A 568 19.43 0.85 0.90
C ARG A 568 19.24 -0.07 -0.30
N ALA A 569 19.63 -1.32 -0.16
CA ALA A 569 19.45 -2.38 -1.15
C ALA A 569 18.89 -3.65 -0.52
N LEU A 570 17.88 -4.22 -1.17
CA LEU A 570 17.17 -5.42 -0.74
C LEU A 570 17.32 -6.51 -1.81
N PHE A 571 17.66 -7.72 -1.38
CA PHE A 571 17.59 -8.94 -2.18
C PHE A 571 16.64 -9.92 -1.50
N LEU A 572 15.50 -10.20 -2.14
CA LEU A 572 14.50 -11.15 -1.65
C LEU A 572 14.59 -12.46 -2.44
N THR A 573 14.91 -13.55 -1.77
CA THR A 573 14.83 -14.91 -2.32
C THR A 573 13.54 -15.60 -1.85
N ARG A 574 13.36 -16.91 -2.05
CA ARG A 574 12.24 -17.65 -1.44
C ARG A 574 12.51 -18.02 0.02
N GLU A 575 13.76 -17.94 0.44
CA GLU A 575 14.25 -18.42 1.75
C GLU A 575 14.50 -17.26 2.74
N TYR A 576 14.90 -16.08 2.26
CA TYR A 576 15.26 -14.95 3.12
C TYR A 576 15.11 -13.58 2.43
N LEU A 577 15.22 -12.52 3.23
CA LEU A 577 15.44 -11.14 2.78
C LEU A 577 16.82 -10.68 3.25
N PHE A 578 17.71 -10.33 2.32
CA PHE A 578 19.00 -9.73 2.60
C PHE A 578 18.90 -8.20 2.44
N ASP A 579 19.35 -7.47 3.46
CA ASP A 579 19.24 -6.02 3.61
C ASP A 579 20.63 -5.39 3.77
N ILE A 580 20.97 -4.48 2.87
CA ILE A 580 22.17 -3.65 2.95
C ILE A 580 21.70 -2.20 3.13
N LEU A 581 22.16 -1.56 4.20
CA LEU A 581 22.00 -0.12 4.42
C LEU A 581 23.38 0.51 4.63
N HIS A 582 23.83 1.31 3.66
CA HIS A 582 25.09 2.06 3.74
C HIS A 582 24.80 3.52 4.10
N LEU A 583 25.60 4.08 5.01
CA LEU A 583 25.54 5.49 5.41
C LEU A 583 26.95 6.09 5.42
N ALA A 584 27.07 7.34 4.97
CA ALA A 584 28.32 8.10 5.03
C ALA A 584 28.09 9.58 5.36
N SER A 585 28.96 10.14 6.20
CA SER A 585 28.99 11.55 6.60
C SER A 585 30.44 12.03 6.77
N ASP A 586 30.66 13.34 6.71
CA ASP A 586 31.96 13.98 6.88
C ASP A 586 32.49 13.91 8.32
N ARG A 587 31.57 13.81 9.29
CA ARG A 587 31.83 13.73 10.74
C ARG A 587 31.24 12.45 11.34
N PRO A 588 31.73 11.97 12.50
CA PRO A 588 31.06 10.93 13.26
C PRO A 588 29.59 11.26 13.55
N ARG A 589 28.70 10.30 13.29
CA ARG A 589 27.26 10.33 13.57
C ARG A 589 26.90 9.16 14.50
N GLN A 590 25.77 9.24 15.19
CA GLN A 590 25.12 8.04 15.70
C GLN A 590 24.17 7.49 14.63
N TYR A 591 24.36 6.22 14.26
CA TYR A 591 23.47 5.50 13.36
C TYR A 591 22.78 4.37 14.12
N ASP A 592 21.44 4.40 14.15
CA ASP A 592 20.60 3.39 14.79
C ASP A 592 19.74 2.69 13.72
N TRP A 593 20.18 1.53 13.22
CA TRP A 593 19.36 0.66 12.37
C TRP A 593 18.36 -0.09 13.25
N HIS A 594 17.12 -0.27 12.80
CA HIS A 594 16.07 -0.88 13.62
C HIS A 594 15.03 -1.69 12.83
N VAL A 595 14.45 -2.69 13.49
CA VAL A 595 13.30 -3.46 12.99
C VAL A 595 12.33 -3.81 14.12
N HIS A 596 11.03 -3.93 13.78
CA HIS A 596 9.95 -4.27 14.71
C HIS A 596 9.37 -5.65 14.37
N ALA A 597 9.98 -6.68 14.92
CA ALA A 597 9.53 -8.05 14.78
C ALA A 597 8.26 -8.31 15.60
N LEU A 598 7.34 -9.09 15.04
CA LEU A 598 6.28 -9.72 15.82
C LEU A 598 6.87 -10.88 16.64
N GLY A 599 6.50 -10.97 17.92
CA GLY A 599 7.00 -11.99 18.83
C GLY A 599 8.02 -11.52 19.88
N ARG A 600 8.66 -12.48 20.53
CA ARG A 600 9.61 -12.33 21.64
C ARG A 600 11.01 -12.84 21.25
N LEU A 601 12.05 -12.22 21.79
CA LEU A 601 13.41 -12.78 21.78
C LEU A 601 13.44 -14.11 22.56
N ILE A 602 13.82 -15.21 21.90
CA ILE A 602 13.74 -16.57 22.49
C ILE A 602 15.08 -17.17 22.92
N ASP A 603 16.21 -16.57 22.56
CA ASP A 603 17.54 -16.91 23.10
C ASP A 603 18.11 -15.73 23.88
N ALA A 604 17.52 -15.45 25.05
CA ALA A 604 17.95 -14.36 25.92
C ALA A 604 19.20 -14.71 26.76
N GLN A 605 19.74 -15.94 26.70
CA GLN A 605 20.85 -16.35 27.58
C GLN A 605 22.19 -15.70 27.19
N LEU A 606 22.38 -15.42 25.90
CA LEU A 606 23.52 -14.64 25.40
C LEU A 606 23.37 -13.13 25.64
N TRP A 607 22.19 -12.67 26.05
CA TRP A 607 21.82 -11.27 26.16
C TRP A 607 21.79 -10.84 27.62
N ARG A 608 22.33 -9.66 27.92
CA ARG A 608 22.41 -9.13 29.28
C ARG A 608 21.28 -8.12 29.50
N PRO A 609 20.41 -8.28 30.52
CA PRO A 609 19.45 -7.25 30.88
C PRO A 609 20.15 -5.90 31.07
N THR A 610 19.59 -4.84 30.49
CA THR A 610 20.22 -3.51 30.49
C THR A 610 19.16 -2.41 30.64
N GLN A 611 19.57 -1.26 31.15
CA GLN A 611 18.76 -0.06 31.08
C GLN A 611 19.00 0.65 29.74
N PHE A 612 17.92 1.05 29.07
CA PHE A 612 17.96 1.84 27.85
C PHE A 612 16.93 2.95 27.97
N GLY A 613 17.38 4.13 28.42
CA GLY A 613 16.50 5.22 28.84
C GLY A 613 15.84 5.98 27.69
N LEU A 614 14.84 6.80 28.03
CA LEU A 614 14.16 7.68 27.07
C LEU A 614 15.13 8.71 26.46
N ASP A 615 16.13 9.15 27.23
CA ASP A 615 17.26 9.98 26.79
C ASP A 615 18.13 9.30 25.71
N GLN A 616 18.27 7.98 25.79
CA GLN A 616 19.03 7.20 24.80
C GLN A 616 18.22 6.93 23.53
N LEU A 617 16.89 6.91 23.62
CA LEU A 617 15.97 6.61 22.52
C LEU A 617 15.46 7.87 21.79
N TYR A 618 15.28 8.99 22.49
CA TYR A 618 14.66 10.23 22.00
C TYR A 618 15.61 11.43 22.15
N ALA A 619 15.59 12.35 21.18
CA ALA A 619 16.27 13.65 21.35
C ALA A 619 15.45 14.54 22.29
N MET A 620 15.78 14.49 23.59
CA MET A 620 15.13 15.28 24.65
C MET A 620 15.40 16.80 24.55
N THR A 621 16.17 17.24 23.56
CA THR A 621 16.30 18.64 23.14
C THR A 621 15.02 19.16 22.46
N ASN A 622 14.22 18.29 21.82
CA ASN A 622 12.88 18.64 21.36
C ASN A 622 11.97 18.86 22.57
N ARG A 623 11.58 20.13 22.80
CA ARG A 623 10.78 20.54 23.96
C ARG A 623 9.40 19.89 24.03
N ALA A 624 8.72 19.71 22.91
CA ALA A 624 7.39 19.10 22.90
C ALA A 624 7.45 17.61 23.22
N ILE A 625 8.46 16.89 22.72
CA ILE A 625 8.68 15.48 23.05
C ILE A 625 9.15 15.34 24.51
N ALA A 626 10.06 16.20 24.98
CA ALA A 626 10.45 16.23 26.38
C ALA A 626 9.27 16.54 27.32
N ARG A 627 8.35 17.43 26.92
CA ARG A 627 7.12 17.76 27.64
C ARG A 627 6.09 16.62 27.63
N LEU A 628 5.96 15.90 26.52
CA LEU A 628 5.10 14.71 26.41
C LEU A 628 5.63 13.56 27.29
N LEU A 629 6.95 13.33 27.26
CA LEU A 629 7.63 12.30 28.04
C LEU A 629 7.91 12.72 29.51
N ALA A 630 7.47 13.91 29.93
CA ALA A 630 7.43 14.32 31.33
C ALA A 630 6.16 13.82 32.05
N ASP A 631 5.12 13.40 31.31
CA ASP A 631 4.00 12.63 31.88
C ASP A 631 4.45 11.17 32.07
N PRO A 632 4.45 10.61 33.29
CA PRO A 632 4.88 9.23 33.53
C PRO A 632 4.09 8.17 32.75
N VAL A 633 2.82 8.43 32.40
CA VAL A 633 1.96 7.48 31.67
C VAL A 633 2.37 7.38 30.21
N GLU A 634 2.68 8.51 29.57
CA GLU A 634 3.21 8.53 28.20
C GLU A 634 4.70 8.13 28.19
N ALA A 635 5.49 8.47 29.21
CA ALA A 635 6.86 7.96 29.38
C ALA A 635 6.91 6.42 29.39
N GLU A 636 6.05 5.76 30.18
CA GLU A 636 5.97 4.29 30.26
C GLU A 636 5.30 3.66 29.01
N ARG A 637 4.54 4.44 28.23
CA ARG A 637 3.99 4.04 26.92
C ARG A 637 5.08 3.99 25.85
N TYR A 638 5.94 5.01 25.79
CA TYR A 638 6.97 5.21 24.76
C TYR A 638 8.33 4.56 25.07
N ALA A 639 8.54 4.09 26.30
CA ALA A 639 9.72 3.33 26.68
C ALA A 639 9.78 1.95 26.01
N LEU A 640 10.98 1.50 25.66
CA LEU A 640 11.24 0.08 25.43
C LEU A 640 11.22 -0.65 26.77
N LYS A 641 10.55 -1.81 26.82
CA LYS A 641 10.39 -2.62 28.03
C LYS A 641 11.29 -3.85 27.94
N ASP A 642 11.66 -4.42 29.08
CA ASP A 642 12.36 -5.71 29.15
C ASP A 642 13.65 -5.75 28.30
N VAL A 643 14.42 -4.65 28.31
CA VAL A 643 15.53 -4.43 27.36
C VAL A 643 16.77 -5.23 27.76
N HIS A 644 17.39 -5.86 26.77
CA HIS A 644 18.64 -6.57 26.88
C HIS A 644 19.63 -6.06 25.83
N SER A 645 20.93 -6.14 26.10
CA SER A 645 21.99 -5.91 25.12
C SER A 645 22.77 -7.18 24.80
N LEU A 646 23.26 -7.26 23.56
CA LEU A 646 24.23 -8.27 23.12
C LEU A 646 25.58 -7.60 22.92
N SER A 647 26.62 -8.11 23.57
CA SER A 647 27.99 -7.68 23.33
C SER A 647 28.50 -8.38 22.06
N VAL A 648 28.68 -7.62 20.98
CA VAL A 648 29.16 -8.13 19.69
C VAL A 648 30.57 -7.61 19.42
N GLY A 649 31.41 -8.46 18.84
CA GLY A 649 32.69 -8.06 18.27
C GLY A 649 32.56 -7.81 16.75
N ASP A 650 33.68 -7.97 16.03
CA ASP A 650 33.72 -7.83 14.57
C ASP A 650 33.13 -9.04 13.82
N GLY A 651 32.88 -10.14 14.53
CA GLY A 651 32.21 -11.34 14.00
C GLY A 651 30.71 -11.15 13.76
N ALA A 652 30.15 -11.97 12.86
CA ALA A 652 28.71 -12.01 12.64
C ALA A 652 27.97 -12.50 13.91
N TRP A 653 26.77 -11.97 14.12
CA TRP A 653 25.90 -12.30 15.26
C TRP A 653 24.45 -12.49 14.79
N SER A 654 23.59 -13.04 15.64
CA SER A 654 22.15 -13.11 15.33
C SER A 654 21.23 -12.86 16.53
N ALA A 655 19.99 -12.47 16.23
CA ALA A 655 18.88 -12.39 17.18
C ALA A 655 17.72 -13.25 16.64
N THR A 656 17.21 -14.19 17.44
CA THR A 656 16.07 -15.05 17.05
C THR A 656 14.81 -14.60 17.78
N ILE A 657 13.79 -14.17 17.03
CA ILE A 657 12.53 -13.62 17.54
C ILE A 657 11.36 -14.49 17.04
N GLN A 658 10.53 -14.99 17.93
CA GLN A 658 9.44 -15.95 17.64
C GLN A 658 8.08 -15.45 18.12
N GLN A 659 7.04 -15.68 17.33
CA GLN A 659 5.65 -15.40 17.69
C GLN A 659 5.14 -16.46 18.67
N ASP A 660 5.48 -16.28 19.94
CA ASP A 660 4.89 -16.97 21.09
C ASP A 660 3.76 -16.14 21.71
N CYS A 661 2.84 -16.81 22.43
CA CYS A 661 1.74 -16.11 23.09
C CYS A 661 2.25 -15.19 24.20
N ALA A 662 1.89 -13.92 24.14
CA ALA A 662 2.34 -12.92 25.10
C ALA A 662 1.57 -12.99 26.43
N LEU A 663 0.37 -13.59 26.42
CA LEU A 663 -0.46 -13.81 27.60
C LEU A 663 0.16 -14.87 28.53
N SER A 664 -0.17 -14.84 29.82
CA SER A 664 0.17 -15.90 30.78
C SER A 664 -0.56 -17.22 30.50
N ASN A 665 -1.70 -17.16 29.81
CA ASN A 665 -2.53 -18.29 29.46
C ASN A 665 -2.93 -18.22 27.97
N VAL A 666 -2.54 -19.23 27.20
CA VAL A 666 -2.83 -19.30 25.76
C VAL A 666 -4.31 -19.60 25.45
N THR A 667 -5.11 -20.09 26.41
CA THR A 667 -6.55 -20.31 26.19
C THR A 667 -7.39 -19.03 26.22
N GLU A 668 -6.82 -17.92 26.71
CA GLU A 668 -7.41 -16.58 26.64
C GLU A 668 -7.13 -15.89 25.30
N SER A 669 -6.32 -16.49 24.44
CA SER A 669 -5.95 -15.89 23.17
C SER A 669 -7.08 -15.90 22.13
N VAL A 670 -7.28 -14.78 21.44
CA VAL A 670 -8.31 -14.69 20.38
C VAL A 670 -7.88 -15.36 19.09
N LEU A 671 -6.58 -15.44 18.80
CA LEU A 671 -6.01 -16.25 17.71
C LEU A 671 -5.90 -17.74 18.05
N GLY A 672 -5.87 -18.08 19.35
CA GLY A 672 -5.81 -19.44 19.86
C GLY A 672 -4.45 -20.13 19.70
N LYS A 673 -4.29 -21.25 20.42
CA LYS A 673 -3.03 -22.02 20.51
C LYS A 673 -2.41 -22.36 19.15
N ALA A 674 -3.24 -22.71 18.16
CA ALA A 674 -2.81 -23.11 16.82
C ALA A 674 -2.10 -21.99 16.01
N TRP A 675 -2.23 -20.70 16.40
CA TRP A 675 -1.41 -19.64 15.82
C TRP A 675 0.06 -19.79 16.20
N TYR A 676 0.31 -20.08 17.48
CA TYR A 676 1.63 -20.13 18.10
C TYR A 676 2.31 -21.50 17.95
N ASP A 677 1.53 -22.58 17.79
CA ASP A 677 2.07 -23.93 17.59
C ASP A 677 2.93 -24.05 16.32
N ARG A 678 2.66 -23.25 15.28
CA ARG A 678 3.50 -23.14 14.09
C ARG A 678 4.88 -22.53 14.38
N ARG A 679 5.10 -21.92 15.55
CA ARG A 679 6.38 -21.30 16.00
C ARG A 679 7.08 -20.50 14.89
N ILE A 680 6.34 -19.57 14.30
CA ILE A 680 6.84 -18.72 13.20
C ILE A 680 7.58 -17.53 13.80
N GLY A 681 8.68 -17.15 13.16
CA GLY A 681 9.51 -16.06 13.61
C GLY A 681 10.49 -15.59 12.55
N VAL A 682 11.50 -14.86 13.00
CA VAL A 682 12.62 -14.43 12.17
C VAL A 682 13.91 -14.50 12.97
N ARG A 683 14.93 -15.12 12.37
CA ARG A 683 16.32 -14.97 12.81
C ARG A 683 16.93 -13.84 11.99
N ILE A 684 17.43 -12.83 12.69
CA ILE A 684 18.11 -11.69 12.09
C ILE A 684 19.59 -11.94 12.31
N HIS A 685 20.33 -12.26 11.25
CA HIS A 685 21.79 -12.27 11.30
C HIS A 685 22.31 -10.90 10.84
N MET A 686 23.45 -10.45 11.36
CA MET A 686 24.13 -9.25 10.85
C MET A 686 25.65 -9.42 10.93
N LEU A 687 26.36 -8.87 9.95
CA LEU A 687 27.82 -8.82 9.96
C LEU A 687 28.32 -7.85 11.03
N GLY A 688 29.34 -8.29 11.78
CA GLY A 688 30.00 -7.47 12.78
C GLY A 688 30.82 -6.31 12.19
N GLU A 689 31.01 -5.30 13.03
CA GLU A 689 31.78 -4.08 12.78
C GLU A 689 32.14 -3.48 14.15
N SER A 690 33.36 -2.98 14.32
CA SER A 690 33.87 -2.54 15.63
C SER A 690 33.02 -1.42 16.25
N GLY A 691 32.79 -1.48 17.56
CA GLY A 691 31.97 -0.48 18.27
C GLY A 691 30.46 -0.58 18.03
N THR A 692 29.99 -1.67 17.40
CA THR A 692 28.55 -1.98 17.34
C THR A 692 27.98 -2.29 18.73
N SER A 693 26.88 -1.64 19.10
CA SER A 693 26.07 -1.99 20.27
C SER A 693 24.70 -2.48 19.84
N VAL A 694 24.29 -3.67 20.28
CA VAL A 694 23.00 -4.28 19.91
C VAL A 694 22.07 -4.29 21.12
N PHE A 695 20.83 -3.88 20.92
CA PHE A 695 19.78 -3.84 21.95
C PHE A 695 18.50 -4.49 21.43
N ALA A 696 17.87 -5.35 22.23
CA ALA A 696 16.56 -5.91 21.95
C ALA A 696 15.64 -5.66 23.15
N GLY A 697 14.43 -5.16 22.89
CA GLY A 697 13.44 -4.90 23.94
C GLY A 697 12.02 -5.00 23.40
N ARG A 698 11.05 -5.22 24.29
CA ARG A 698 9.64 -5.20 23.94
C ARG A 698 9.28 -3.81 23.40
N SER A 699 8.71 -3.79 22.19
CA SER A 699 8.28 -2.56 21.52
C SER A 699 7.23 -1.81 22.34
N PRO A 700 7.14 -0.47 22.23
CA PRO A 700 6.04 0.33 22.74
C PRO A 700 4.65 -0.19 22.34
N GLU A 701 3.66 0.12 23.18
CA GLU A 701 2.32 -0.47 23.17
C GLU A 701 1.25 0.63 23.07
N SER A 702 0.05 0.29 22.57
CA SER A 702 -1.10 1.21 22.68
C SER A 702 -1.41 1.41 24.15
N ARG A 703 -1.71 2.66 24.51
CA ARG A 703 -2.45 2.94 25.72
C ARG A 703 -3.59 3.88 25.41
N ARG A 704 -4.80 3.42 25.71
CA ARG A 704 -5.98 4.28 25.74
C ARG A 704 -5.71 5.39 26.74
N ALA A 705 -5.72 6.63 26.26
CA ALA A 705 -5.46 7.78 27.11
C ALA A 705 -6.59 7.89 28.14
N PRO A 706 -6.29 8.11 29.44
CA PRO A 706 -7.29 8.31 30.47
C PRO A 706 -8.32 9.38 30.06
N GLY A 707 -9.61 9.10 30.32
CA GLY A 707 -10.71 10.02 30.02
C GLY A 707 -11.15 10.13 28.54
N LYS A 708 -10.45 9.53 27.56
CA LYS A 708 -10.94 9.57 26.15
C LYS A 708 -12.05 8.56 25.89
N GLU A 709 -13.06 9.00 25.13
CA GLU A 709 -14.19 8.19 24.65
C GLU A 709 -13.70 6.95 23.87
N ALA A 710 -14.35 5.81 24.09
CA ALA A 710 -13.94 4.51 23.53
C ALA A 710 -14.01 4.41 21.98
N ASN A 711 -14.45 5.46 21.30
CA ASN A 711 -14.73 5.47 19.85
C ASN A 711 -13.79 6.40 19.04
N LYS A 712 -12.80 7.05 19.69
CA LYS A 712 -11.89 8.03 19.07
C LYS A 712 -10.41 7.60 19.17
N GLY A 713 -10.04 6.61 18.37
CA GLY A 713 -8.65 6.19 18.14
C GLY A 713 -8.38 4.74 18.54
N ASP A 714 -8.63 4.39 19.80
CA ASP A 714 -8.46 3.03 20.30
C ASP A 714 -9.55 2.09 19.74
N ARG A 715 -9.14 1.13 18.90
CA ARG A 715 -10.03 0.14 18.24
C ARG A 715 -10.03 -1.26 18.86
N SER A 716 -9.19 -1.49 19.86
CA SER A 716 -9.13 -2.77 20.57
C SER A 716 -8.80 -2.52 22.04
N ASN A 717 -9.60 -3.12 22.93
CA ASN A 717 -9.31 -3.17 24.37
C ASN A 717 -8.49 -4.43 24.73
N LEU A 718 -8.04 -5.20 23.73
CA LEU A 718 -7.32 -6.46 23.96
C LEU A 718 -5.83 -6.22 24.19
N SER A 719 -5.25 -7.02 25.07
CA SER A 719 -3.81 -7.15 25.25
C SER A 719 -3.13 -7.54 23.94
N ASN A 720 -1.89 -7.09 23.76
CA ASN A 720 -1.08 -7.46 22.61
C ASN A 720 -0.54 -8.90 22.76
N GLU A 721 -1.36 -9.89 22.43
CA GLU A 721 -1.09 -11.32 22.60
C GLU A 721 0.01 -11.91 21.70
N ILE A 722 0.57 -11.16 20.75
CA ILE A 722 1.79 -11.53 20.00
C ILE A 722 3.02 -10.77 20.52
N GLY A 723 2.82 -9.74 21.36
CA GLY A 723 3.91 -8.91 21.87
C GLY A 723 4.63 -8.17 20.75
N GLY A 724 5.95 -8.27 20.70
CA GLY A 724 6.77 -7.59 19.70
C GLY A 724 8.10 -7.16 20.26
N THR A 725 9.14 -7.31 19.45
CA THR A 725 10.51 -7.01 19.82
C THR A 725 11.04 -5.95 18.84
N THR A 726 11.44 -4.80 19.37
CA THR A 726 12.26 -3.84 18.64
C THR A 726 13.72 -4.23 18.83
N LEU A 727 14.40 -4.51 17.72
CA LEU A 727 15.85 -4.66 17.68
C LEU A 727 16.45 -3.32 17.21
N ILE A 728 17.48 -2.84 17.92
CA ILE A 728 18.26 -1.64 17.57
C ILE A 728 19.73 -2.05 17.46
N VAL A 729 20.39 -1.63 16.38
CA VAL A 729 21.83 -1.78 16.18
C VAL A 729 22.43 -0.39 16.05
N ARG A 730 23.18 0.02 17.07
CA ARG A 730 23.77 1.35 17.23
C ARG A 730 25.26 1.33 16.88
N ARG A 731 25.70 2.28 16.05
CA ARG A 731 27.11 2.55 15.74
C ARG A 731 27.40 4.05 15.86
N ARG A 732 28.64 4.43 16.17
CA ARG A 732 29.09 5.84 16.29
C ARG A 732 30.36 6.10 15.49
N VAL A 733 30.20 6.37 14.19
CA VAL A 733 31.27 6.42 13.18
C VAL A 733 30.91 7.41 12.06
N PRO A 734 31.85 7.86 11.21
CA PRO A 734 31.53 8.72 10.06
C PRO A 734 30.72 7.98 8.97
N SER A 735 31.10 6.73 8.67
CA SER A 735 30.42 5.86 7.72
C SER A 735 30.33 4.44 8.28
N THR A 736 29.28 3.70 7.89
CA THR A 736 29.04 2.31 8.29
C THR A 736 28.22 1.59 7.22
N THR A 737 28.24 0.26 7.22
CA THR A 737 27.27 -0.53 6.44
C THR A 737 26.61 -1.59 7.33
N PHE A 738 25.31 -1.46 7.54
CA PHE A 738 24.51 -2.51 8.15
C PHE A 738 24.21 -3.55 7.07
N VAL A 739 24.66 -4.79 7.27
CA VAL A 739 24.53 -5.88 6.30
C VAL A 739 23.85 -7.04 7.04
N ALA A 740 22.55 -7.16 6.84
CA ALA A 740 21.66 -8.02 7.59
C ALA A 740 21.00 -9.09 6.72
N LEU A 741 20.74 -10.24 7.34
CA LEU A 741 19.99 -11.34 6.75
C LEU A 741 18.76 -11.62 7.62
N HIS A 742 17.58 -11.28 7.10
CA HIS A 742 16.31 -11.58 7.72
C HIS A 742 15.83 -12.93 7.21
N GLU A 743 16.05 -13.94 8.04
CA GLU A 743 15.68 -15.33 7.80
C GLU A 743 14.35 -15.62 8.52
N PRO A 744 13.18 -15.51 7.85
CA PRO A 744 11.93 -15.97 8.44
C PRO A 744 11.99 -17.49 8.60
N PHE A 745 11.36 -18.02 9.65
CA PHE A 745 11.29 -19.46 9.89
C PHE A 745 9.90 -19.90 10.36
N GLU A 746 9.65 -21.20 10.23
CA GLU A 746 8.49 -21.91 10.78
C GLU A 746 8.97 -23.11 11.61
N ASN A 747 8.12 -23.62 12.52
CA ASN A 747 8.38 -24.75 13.41
C ASN A 747 9.67 -24.60 14.23
N ALA A 748 10.02 -23.36 14.63
CA ALA A 748 11.30 -23.03 15.27
C ALA A 748 12.56 -23.55 14.54
N THR A 749 12.46 -23.77 13.22
CA THR A 749 13.52 -24.40 12.40
C THR A 749 14.07 -23.44 11.33
N PRO A 750 14.98 -22.53 11.71
CA PRO A 750 15.87 -21.84 10.79
C PRO A 750 16.61 -22.79 9.83
N CYS A 751 16.80 -22.35 8.60
CA CYS A 751 17.42 -23.07 7.49
C CYS A 751 18.83 -22.57 7.12
N VAL A 752 19.21 -21.35 7.52
CA VAL A 752 20.56 -20.78 7.33
C VAL A 752 21.50 -21.39 8.37
N ARG A 753 22.60 -21.94 7.88
CA ARG A 753 23.68 -22.56 8.68
C ARG A 753 24.89 -21.65 8.82
N GLU A 754 25.13 -20.78 7.82
CA GLU A 754 26.26 -19.85 7.78
C GLU A 754 25.83 -18.54 7.10
N PHE A 755 26.26 -17.41 7.67
CA PHE A 755 26.22 -16.09 7.03
C PHE A 755 27.55 -15.39 7.32
N ARG A 756 28.35 -15.13 6.27
CA ARG A 756 29.67 -14.49 6.42
C ARG A 756 29.96 -13.44 5.36
N ARG A 757 30.79 -12.48 5.76
CA ARG A 757 31.47 -11.53 4.87
C ARG A 757 32.53 -12.31 4.07
N ILE A 758 32.53 -12.17 2.75
CA ILE A 758 33.65 -12.63 1.90
C ILE A 758 34.67 -11.50 1.85
N ASN A 759 34.24 -10.31 1.44
CA ASN A 759 34.99 -9.07 1.56
C ASN A 759 34.02 -7.87 1.58
N GLN A 760 34.46 -6.73 2.10
CA GLN A 760 33.76 -5.45 2.08
C GLN A 760 34.80 -4.35 1.89
N SER A 761 34.67 -3.59 0.81
CA SER A 761 35.52 -2.43 0.48
C SER A 761 34.74 -1.12 0.66
N ALA A 762 35.37 0.01 0.33
CA ALA A 762 34.69 1.31 0.24
C ALA A 762 33.71 1.41 -0.95
N ASP A 763 33.79 0.50 -1.93
CA ASP A 763 32.93 0.49 -3.13
C ASP A 763 31.87 -0.62 -3.11
N ALA A 764 32.06 -1.72 -2.35
CA ALA A 764 31.21 -2.89 -2.47
C ALA A 764 31.20 -3.82 -1.23
N VAL A 765 30.24 -4.73 -1.20
CA VAL A 765 30.21 -5.88 -0.28
C VAL A 765 29.91 -7.19 -1.02
N ALA A 766 30.55 -8.26 -0.58
CA ALA A 766 30.27 -9.64 -0.96
C ALA A 766 30.04 -10.49 0.28
N VAL A 767 28.96 -11.29 0.27
CA VAL A 767 28.62 -12.22 1.35
C VAL A 767 28.35 -13.62 0.81
N ALA A 768 28.57 -14.63 1.66
CA ALA A 768 28.09 -15.98 1.47
C ALA A 768 26.95 -16.28 2.45
N VAL A 769 25.90 -16.96 1.96
CA VAL A 769 24.80 -17.49 2.76
C VAL A 769 24.65 -18.98 2.47
N THR A 770 24.96 -19.83 3.44
CA THR A 770 24.91 -21.29 3.28
C THR A 770 23.76 -21.84 4.13
N GLY A 771 22.85 -22.60 3.53
CA GLY A 771 21.64 -23.09 4.20
C GLY A 771 21.26 -24.52 3.85
N ASN A 772 20.02 -24.89 4.15
CA ASN A 772 19.43 -26.18 3.83
C ASN A 772 18.85 -26.15 2.40
N GLY A 773 19.63 -26.61 1.42
CA GLY A 773 19.22 -26.66 0.00
C GLY A 773 19.68 -25.47 -0.85
N PHE A 774 20.42 -24.52 -0.28
CA PHE A 774 21.00 -23.37 -0.99
C PHE A 774 22.40 -23.03 -0.45
N ASP A 775 23.24 -22.49 -1.33
CA ASP A 775 24.59 -21.99 -1.06
C ASP A 775 24.80 -20.78 -1.99
N ASP A 776 24.56 -19.58 -1.44
CA ASP A 776 24.35 -18.35 -2.20
C ASP A 776 25.50 -17.35 -2.01
N ARG A 777 25.74 -16.51 -3.03
CA ARG A 777 26.62 -15.34 -2.98
C ARG A 777 25.83 -14.11 -3.37
N LEU A 778 25.91 -13.06 -2.56
CA LEU A 778 25.26 -11.78 -2.84
C LEU A 778 26.33 -10.70 -2.91
N LEU A 779 26.36 -10.01 -4.05
CA LEU A 779 27.39 -9.09 -4.48
C LEU A 779 26.70 -7.76 -4.79
N TYR A 780 27.11 -6.67 -4.15
CA TYR A 780 26.48 -5.36 -4.30
C TYR A 780 27.54 -4.25 -4.33
N ARG A 781 27.45 -3.36 -5.34
CA ARG A 781 28.29 -2.17 -5.46
C ARG A 781 27.51 -0.92 -5.05
N TYR A 782 28.10 -0.11 -4.19
CA TYR A 782 27.56 1.17 -3.72
C TYR A 782 27.55 2.23 -4.82
N TRP A 783 26.77 3.29 -4.63
CA TRP A 783 26.87 4.50 -5.43
C TRP A 783 28.11 5.33 -5.05
N PRO A 784 28.59 6.25 -5.92
CA PRO A 784 28.10 6.55 -7.26
C PRO A 784 28.59 5.57 -8.34
N ASN A 785 29.68 4.83 -8.07
CA ASN A 785 30.46 4.11 -9.08
C ASN A 785 29.84 2.78 -9.54
N PHE A 786 28.56 2.51 -9.25
CA PHE A 786 27.96 1.19 -9.36
C PHE A 786 28.10 0.56 -10.76
N GLU A 787 28.04 1.34 -11.84
CA GLU A 787 28.18 0.85 -13.22
C GLU A 787 29.58 0.31 -13.54
N GLN A 788 30.61 0.78 -12.83
CA GLN A 788 31.99 0.35 -13.04
C GLN A 788 32.23 -1.05 -12.45
N PRO A 789 33.12 -1.86 -13.04
CA PRO A 789 33.53 -3.13 -12.44
C PRO A 789 34.29 -2.92 -11.13
N VAL A 790 33.99 -3.73 -10.11
CA VAL A 790 34.79 -3.90 -8.88
C VAL A 790 35.16 -5.37 -8.74
N THR A 791 36.38 -5.65 -8.27
CA THR A 791 36.78 -7.01 -7.85
C THR A 791 36.79 -7.08 -6.33
N VAL A 792 36.18 -8.12 -5.77
CA VAL A 792 36.16 -8.43 -4.34
C VAL A 792 36.59 -9.87 -4.11
N GLU A 793 37.58 -10.08 -3.24
CA GLU A 793 38.23 -11.38 -3.04
C GLU A 793 38.35 -11.72 -1.56
N GLY A 794 38.07 -12.97 -1.18
CA GLY A 794 38.06 -13.41 0.21
C GLY A 794 37.78 -14.90 0.34
N ASP A 795 38.27 -15.53 1.40
CA ASP A 795 38.18 -16.99 1.64
C ASP A 795 38.67 -17.88 0.47
N GLY A 796 39.45 -17.35 -0.47
CA GLY A 796 39.89 -18.03 -1.69
C GLY A 796 38.88 -17.95 -2.86
N GLU A 797 37.76 -17.27 -2.68
CA GLU A 797 36.81 -16.88 -3.73
C GLU A 797 37.12 -15.46 -4.24
N SER A 798 36.74 -15.16 -5.49
CA SER A 798 36.92 -13.84 -6.12
C SER A 798 35.78 -13.56 -7.09
N PHE A 799 35.30 -12.31 -7.12
CA PHE A 799 34.19 -11.88 -7.97
C PHE A 799 34.47 -10.49 -8.56
N THR A 800 34.41 -10.37 -9.89
CA THR A 800 34.40 -9.08 -10.59
C THR A 800 33.00 -8.80 -11.13
N PHE A 801 32.38 -7.69 -10.75
CA PHE A 801 30.99 -7.36 -11.13
C PHE A 801 30.74 -5.85 -11.17
N SER A 802 29.67 -5.45 -11.85
CA SER A 802 29.06 -4.11 -11.75
C SER A 802 27.67 -4.23 -11.11
N ASP A 803 27.11 -3.11 -10.64
CA ASP A 803 25.77 -2.96 -10.04
C ASP A 803 25.50 -3.92 -8.86
N ARG A 804 25.06 -5.12 -9.20
CA ARG A 804 24.80 -6.25 -8.31
C ARG A 804 25.00 -7.55 -9.07
N ALA A 805 25.33 -8.60 -8.33
CA ALA A 805 25.21 -9.97 -8.81
C ALA A 805 24.75 -10.90 -7.67
N PHE A 806 24.04 -11.95 -8.06
CA PHE A 806 23.59 -13.02 -7.19
C PHE A 806 24.00 -14.34 -7.82
N VAL A 807 24.60 -15.23 -7.05
CA VAL A 807 25.01 -16.57 -7.48
C VAL A 807 24.38 -17.60 -6.56
N ARG A 808 23.68 -18.61 -7.10
CA ARG A 808 23.25 -19.80 -6.34
C ARG A 808 24.01 -21.03 -6.83
N ILE A 809 24.62 -21.76 -5.90
CA ILE A 809 25.31 -23.02 -6.15
C ILE A 809 24.35 -24.17 -5.85
N HIS A 810 24.12 -25.02 -6.85
CA HIS A 810 23.52 -26.35 -6.72
C HIS A 810 24.59 -27.43 -6.96
N ALA A 811 24.26 -28.70 -6.74
CA ALA A 811 25.21 -29.81 -6.89
C ALA A 811 25.65 -30.06 -8.35
N ASP A 812 24.82 -29.70 -9.32
CA ASP A 812 24.96 -29.94 -10.75
C ASP A 812 24.87 -28.66 -11.61
N ARG A 813 24.61 -27.51 -10.98
CA ARG A 813 24.35 -26.23 -11.64
C ARG A 813 24.77 -25.04 -10.78
N VAL A 814 25.22 -23.95 -11.42
CA VAL A 814 25.41 -22.64 -10.81
C VAL A 814 24.61 -21.62 -11.60
N ASP A 815 23.67 -20.96 -10.95
CA ASP A 815 22.85 -19.89 -11.54
C ASP A 815 23.37 -18.52 -11.11
N VAL A 816 23.54 -17.63 -12.08
CA VAL A 816 23.98 -16.24 -11.87
C VAL A 816 22.93 -15.28 -12.42
N VAL A 817 22.60 -14.27 -11.62
CA VAL A 817 21.71 -13.14 -11.97
C VAL A 817 22.45 -11.83 -11.71
N GLY A 818 22.33 -10.85 -12.62
CA GLY A 818 22.98 -9.55 -12.51
C GLY A 818 24.25 -9.42 -13.36
N ASP A 819 25.04 -8.36 -13.15
CA ASP A 819 26.13 -7.98 -14.07
C ASP A 819 27.51 -8.50 -13.61
N LEU A 820 27.59 -9.81 -13.43
CA LEU A 820 28.84 -10.53 -13.19
C LEU A 820 29.75 -10.46 -14.43
N ARG A 821 31.02 -10.12 -14.23
CA ARG A 821 32.06 -10.03 -15.25
C ARG A 821 33.08 -11.16 -15.13
N ALA A 822 33.46 -11.53 -13.91
CA ALA A 822 34.26 -12.74 -13.65
C ALA A 822 33.91 -13.33 -12.27
N MET A 823 34.13 -14.62 -12.09
CA MET A 823 34.12 -15.26 -10.77
C MET A 823 35.13 -16.42 -10.69
N ARG A 824 35.64 -16.64 -9.48
CA ARG A 824 36.38 -17.82 -9.05
C ARG A 824 35.72 -18.28 -7.75
N ILE A 825 34.99 -19.38 -7.78
CA ILE A 825 34.12 -19.83 -6.68
C ILE A 825 34.34 -21.32 -6.36
N LYS A 826 34.23 -21.71 -5.09
CA LYS A 826 34.33 -23.11 -4.66
C LYS A 826 33.09 -23.87 -5.12
N VAL A 827 33.26 -25.06 -5.70
CA VAL A 827 32.14 -25.94 -6.08
C VAL A 827 32.47 -27.41 -5.83
N SER A 828 31.42 -28.23 -5.69
CA SER A 828 31.55 -29.68 -5.74
C SER A 828 31.42 -30.18 -7.19
N GLY A 829 32.36 -31.01 -7.65
CA GLY A 829 32.30 -31.62 -8.98
C GLY A 829 32.54 -30.64 -10.13
N ARG A 830 31.67 -30.67 -11.15
CA ARG A 830 31.74 -29.83 -12.36
C ARG A 830 30.33 -29.37 -12.79
N PRO A 831 29.68 -28.50 -12.01
CA PRO A 831 28.32 -28.06 -12.32
C PRO A 831 28.23 -27.27 -13.63
N SER A 832 27.10 -27.38 -14.32
CA SER A 832 26.72 -26.49 -15.43
C SER A 832 26.62 -25.03 -14.95
N VAL A 833 26.81 -24.04 -15.82
CA VAL A 833 26.71 -22.62 -15.43
C VAL A 833 25.72 -21.89 -16.32
N VAL A 834 24.81 -21.14 -15.72
CA VAL A 834 23.79 -20.34 -16.40
C VAL A 834 23.86 -18.91 -15.89
N ILE A 835 24.17 -17.96 -16.76
CA ILE A 835 24.29 -16.53 -16.42
C ILE A 835 23.17 -15.76 -17.14
N ASN A 836 22.31 -15.09 -16.36
CA ASN A 836 21.13 -14.37 -16.85
C ASN A 836 20.29 -15.21 -17.83
N GLY A 837 20.03 -16.47 -17.45
CA GLY A 837 19.27 -17.45 -18.23
C GLY A 837 20.02 -18.08 -19.42
N ARG A 838 21.31 -17.78 -19.63
CA ARG A 838 22.11 -18.31 -20.76
C ARG A 838 23.19 -19.27 -20.26
N PRO A 839 23.26 -20.51 -20.78
CA PRO A 839 24.39 -21.41 -20.49
C PRO A 839 25.73 -20.81 -20.91
N VAL A 840 26.77 -21.00 -20.11
CA VAL A 840 28.16 -20.63 -20.42
C VAL A 840 29.10 -21.79 -20.10
N THR A 841 30.27 -21.82 -20.74
CA THR A 841 31.32 -22.81 -20.46
C THR A 841 32.29 -22.27 -19.41
N PRO A 842 32.30 -22.78 -18.17
CA PRO A 842 33.34 -22.44 -17.19
C PRO A 842 34.64 -23.20 -17.45
N VAL A 843 35.70 -22.76 -16.77
CA VAL A 843 36.94 -23.52 -16.56
C VAL A 843 36.92 -24.10 -15.13
N PHE A 844 37.54 -25.27 -14.92
CA PHE A 844 37.64 -25.91 -13.60
C PHE A 844 39.10 -26.13 -13.21
N GLU A 845 39.55 -25.47 -12.14
CA GLU A 845 40.93 -25.48 -11.67
C GLU A 845 40.99 -25.76 -10.18
N SER A 846 41.64 -26.86 -9.77
CA SER A 846 41.91 -27.18 -8.35
C SER A 846 40.70 -27.10 -7.41
N GLY A 847 39.52 -27.54 -7.87
CA GLY A 847 38.25 -27.48 -7.11
C GLY A 847 37.49 -26.15 -7.19
N MET A 848 38.02 -25.18 -7.92
CA MET A 848 37.38 -23.90 -8.21
C MET A 848 36.71 -23.93 -9.58
N LEU A 849 35.54 -23.33 -9.66
CA LEU A 849 34.90 -22.93 -10.91
C LEU A 849 35.37 -21.51 -11.25
N VAL A 850 35.95 -21.35 -12.44
CA VAL A 850 36.43 -20.07 -12.96
C VAL A 850 35.59 -19.67 -14.19
N PHE A 851 35.10 -18.45 -14.19
CA PHE A 851 34.43 -17.82 -15.33
C PHE A 851 34.98 -16.41 -15.51
N SER A 852 35.20 -16.00 -16.75
CA SER A 852 35.50 -14.61 -17.11
C SER A 852 34.86 -14.27 -18.45
N LYS A 853 34.24 -13.10 -18.52
CA LYS A 853 33.60 -12.54 -19.71
C LYS A 853 34.66 -11.81 -20.54
N GLN A 854 34.98 -12.37 -21.70
CA GLN A 854 35.77 -11.71 -22.76
C GLN A 854 35.06 -10.47 -23.31
#